data_AF-A0A671YYH7-F1
#
_entry.id   AF-A0A671YYH7-F1
#
_cell.length_a   1.000
_cell.length_b   1.000
_cell.length_c   1.000
_cell.angle_alpha   90.00
_cell.angle_beta   90.00
_cell.angle_gamma   90.00
#
_symmetry.space_group_name_H-M   'P 1'
#
loop_
_entity.id
_entity.type
_entity.pdbx_description
1 polymer ?
#
loop_
_entity_poly.entity_id
_entity_poly.type
_entity_poly.pdbx_seq_one_letter_code
_entity_poly.pdbx_strand_id
1 'polypeptide(L)'
;MGPCVALLLCSLCGVLLGQGAEQISMEDCCKDGQKRASDNEDCASIPLISASTTCMIVQEQCCVKVLEDNMCAVGINVAKDQGACDSLLTSTCETKTTKFCCNCCLLGKEAQANGLPCDHDLSVGSQCSKVSRVCCMEGAPDNQTTPAGQAELPNKDETKENGDSPVLSDECKGKCAHSCVGNDTCACFKGYKLKPDGSSCEDINECLLGAANCRGGERCINTEGSFRCQREVSCGTGYELTDSNNCKDIDECETGIHNCGPEFRCQNTQGSFRCLPKVKCGPGFIQDALGNCIDINECVSQTEPCHRGQVCINTVGSYICQRNSVNCGRGYHLNDDGTRCVDIDECKGAEKVCEGHGCINLLGSYRCECEPGYIFNSISRVCEDVNECRHYPGRLCAHKCENTLGSYKCSCTTGFKIAGDGRNCDDLNECESNPCSQECANVYGSYQCYCRRGYQLSDIDGMTCEDIDECALPTGGHICSYRCHNTPGSFHCSCPINGYTLAPNGRSCQDIDECVTGTHTCTENQSCFNIQGGFRCLSFDCPNNYRRVGETRCERLLCNESVECLAMPLRITYYYLTFPTNIPVFTNIFRMGPSHIMAGDDIQIAITDGNEGGFFKTEQVPTGGVMSVAKLINRPQDFELSLELRLRRYGTLSTYLAKVLVFVTQDEPRVPYNPLLE
;
A
#
# COMPACT_ATOMS: atom_id res chain seq x y z
N MET A 1 37.04 -37.86 -42.18
CA MET A 1 36.31 -38.67 -41.18
C MET A 1 35.59 -37.69 -40.28
N GLY A 2 34.33 -37.84 -39.88
CA GLY A 2 33.27 -38.79 -40.22
C GLY A 2 31.94 -38.18 -39.70
N PRO A 3 30.77 -38.46 -40.33
CA PRO A 3 29.85 -37.35 -40.64
C PRO A 3 28.41 -37.54 -40.11
N CYS A 4 27.49 -36.72 -40.65
CA CYS A 4 26.02 -36.89 -40.65
C CYS A 4 25.28 -36.35 -39.39
N VAL A 5 24.07 -35.76 -39.50
CA VAL A 5 23.26 -35.43 -40.69
C VAL A 5 22.24 -34.29 -40.43
N ALA A 6 22.15 -33.35 -41.38
CA ALA A 6 20.93 -32.78 -42.02
C ALA A 6 19.84 -32.03 -41.20
N LEU A 7 19.06 -31.10 -41.80
CA LEU A 7 19.20 -30.37 -43.07
C LEU A 7 18.51 -28.97 -43.00
N LEU A 8 18.98 -28.09 -43.88
CA LEU A 8 18.38 -26.93 -44.57
C LEU A 8 16.84 -26.67 -44.52
N LEU A 9 16.28 -25.51 -44.93
CA LEU A 9 16.69 -24.08 -45.15
C LEU A 9 15.54 -23.44 -45.97
N CYS A 10 15.01 -22.26 -45.60
CA CYS A 10 14.29 -21.30 -46.46
C CYS A 10 13.80 -20.11 -45.61
N SER A 11 13.53 -18.90 -46.10
CA SER A 11 14.10 -18.05 -47.18
C SER A 11 13.42 -16.67 -47.04
N LEU A 12 14.04 -15.58 -47.50
CA LEU A 12 13.41 -14.24 -47.47
C LEU A 12 12.28 -14.14 -48.52
N CYS A 13 11.18 -13.42 -48.22
CA CYS A 13 10.99 -12.01 -48.61
C CYS A 13 9.51 -11.58 -48.75
N GLY A 14 9.18 -10.34 -48.33
CA GLY A 14 7.88 -9.67 -48.56
C GLY A 14 6.84 -9.86 -47.43
N VAL A 15 5.99 -8.88 -47.09
CA VAL A 15 5.71 -7.56 -47.68
C VAL A 15 5.45 -6.50 -46.57
N LEU A 16 5.72 -5.23 -46.91
CA LEU A 16 5.29 -3.94 -46.32
C LEU A 16 4.14 -4.00 -45.27
N LEU A 17 4.12 -3.18 -44.21
CA LEU A 17 4.34 -1.72 -44.19
C LEU A 17 5.06 -1.24 -42.92
N GLY A 18 5.62 -0.02 -42.97
CA GLY A 18 5.93 0.76 -41.77
C GLY A 18 4.81 1.77 -41.47
N GLN A 19 4.45 1.90 -40.19
CA GLN A 19 3.67 3.00 -39.64
C GLN A 19 4.23 3.37 -38.25
N GLY A 20 3.74 4.48 -37.68
CA GLY A 20 4.43 5.17 -36.58
C GLY A 20 4.53 4.38 -35.27
N ALA A 21 5.29 4.93 -34.33
CA ALA A 21 5.15 4.55 -32.92
C ALA A 21 3.74 4.95 -32.46
N GLU A 22 2.80 4.01 -32.49
CA GLU A 22 1.46 4.23 -31.99
C GLU A 22 1.51 4.64 -30.52
N GLN A 23 0.81 5.72 -30.18
CA GLN A 23 0.54 6.05 -28.79
C GLN A 23 -0.47 5.03 -28.26
N ILE A 24 0.04 3.88 -27.79
CA ILE A 24 -0.75 2.80 -27.18
C ILE A 24 -1.75 3.43 -26.21
N SER A 25 -3.04 3.24 -26.49
CA SER A 25 -4.07 3.95 -25.76
C SER A 25 -4.18 3.43 -24.33
N MET A 26 -4.67 4.27 -23.42
CA MET A 26 -4.94 3.88 -22.03
C MET A 26 -5.90 2.68 -21.96
N GLU A 27 -6.80 2.55 -22.95
CA GLU A 27 -7.72 1.43 -23.09
C GLU A 27 -6.97 0.11 -23.41
N ASP A 28 -5.94 0.18 -24.24
CA ASP A 28 -5.14 -0.99 -24.64
C ASP A 28 -4.13 -1.40 -23.54
N CYS A 29 -3.60 -0.42 -22.81
CA CYS A 29 -2.87 -0.65 -21.55
C CYS A 29 -3.72 -1.39 -20.53
N CYS A 30 -5.00 -1.01 -20.39
CA CYS A 30 -5.94 -1.69 -19.50
C CYS A 30 -6.24 -3.12 -19.97
N LYS A 31 -6.49 -3.34 -21.27
CA LYS A 31 -6.73 -4.68 -21.85
C LYS A 31 -5.58 -5.65 -21.62
N ASP A 32 -4.33 -5.22 -21.76
CA ASP A 32 -3.17 -6.09 -21.50
C ASP A 32 -3.09 -6.47 -20.01
N GLY A 33 -3.32 -5.50 -19.10
CA GLY A 33 -3.44 -5.77 -17.66
C GLY A 33 -4.55 -6.76 -17.31
N GLN A 34 -5.76 -6.57 -17.85
CA GLN A 34 -6.90 -7.49 -17.69
C GLN A 34 -6.58 -8.90 -18.21
N LYS A 35 -5.87 -9.00 -19.34
CA LYS A 35 -5.47 -10.29 -19.91
C LYS A 35 -4.49 -11.02 -19.00
N ARG A 36 -3.46 -10.35 -18.48
CA ARG A 36 -2.46 -10.97 -17.57
C ARG A 36 -3.07 -11.48 -16.27
N ALA A 37 -4.03 -10.74 -15.71
CA ALA A 37 -4.82 -11.19 -14.57
C ALA A 37 -5.71 -12.41 -14.91
N SER A 38 -6.15 -12.54 -16.18
CA SER A 38 -6.89 -13.71 -16.66
C SER A 38 -5.96 -14.92 -16.88
N ASP A 39 -4.71 -14.67 -17.30
CA ASP A 39 -3.62 -15.65 -17.37
C ASP A 39 -2.99 -15.95 -15.98
N ASN A 40 -3.50 -15.30 -14.92
CA ASN A 40 -3.11 -15.44 -13.50
C ASN A 40 -1.63 -15.10 -13.21
N GLU A 41 -1.07 -14.11 -13.93
CA GLU A 41 0.24 -13.52 -13.64
C GLU A 41 0.20 -12.60 -12.40
N ASP A 42 1.35 -12.40 -11.74
CA ASP A 42 1.48 -11.44 -10.62
C ASP A 42 1.50 -9.99 -11.15
N CYS A 43 0.49 -9.21 -10.74
CA CYS A 43 0.34 -7.82 -11.18
C CYS A 43 1.49 -6.90 -10.73
N ALA A 44 2.28 -7.26 -9.71
CA ALA A 44 3.42 -6.48 -9.25
C ALA A 44 4.70 -6.69 -10.10
N SER A 45 4.71 -7.66 -11.03
CA SER A 45 5.89 -8.01 -11.84
C SER A 45 5.61 -8.08 -13.36
N ILE A 46 4.57 -7.38 -13.82
CA ILE A 46 4.14 -7.32 -15.23
C ILE A 46 5.24 -6.82 -16.20
N PRO A 47 5.48 -7.52 -17.33
CA PRO A 47 6.22 -6.99 -18.47
C PRO A 47 5.55 -5.75 -19.10
N LEU A 48 6.25 -4.63 -19.11
CA LEU A 48 5.76 -3.36 -19.65
C LEU A 48 5.59 -3.40 -21.18
N ILE A 49 4.39 -3.12 -21.68
CA ILE A 49 4.12 -2.99 -23.12
C ILE A 49 4.43 -1.59 -23.68
N SER A 50 4.69 -0.61 -22.81
CA SER A 50 4.95 0.79 -23.15
C SER A 50 5.91 1.43 -22.17
N ALA A 51 6.72 2.38 -22.63
CA ALA A 51 7.56 3.22 -21.77
C ALA A 51 6.77 4.36 -21.07
N SER A 52 5.46 4.48 -21.34
CA SER A 52 4.58 5.44 -20.68
C SER A 52 4.29 5.02 -19.23
N THR A 53 4.71 5.84 -18.26
CA THR A 53 4.39 5.64 -16.82
C THR A 53 2.88 5.61 -16.57
N THR A 54 2.10 6.38 -17.33
CA THR A 54 0.63 6.36 -17.25
C THR A 54 0.05 5.04 -17.76
N CYS A 55 0.64 4.46 -18.81
CA CYS A 55 0.25 3.13 -19.32
C CYS A 55 0.54 2.05 -18.28
N MET A 56 1.74 2.06 -17.69
CA MET A 56 2.15 1.16 -16.61
C MET A 56 1.17 1.18 -15.43
N ILE A 57 0.80 2.37 -14.94
CA ILE A 57 -0.17 2.51 -13.84
C ILE A 57 -1.53 1.93 -14.22
N VAL A 58 -2.03 2.17 -15.44
CA VAL A 58 -3.30 1.60 -15.89
C VAL A 58 -3.23 0.07 -16.07
N GLN A 59 -2.12 -0.45 -16.60
CA GLN A 59 -1.86 -1.88 -16.79
C GLN A 59 -1.86 -2.61 -15.44
N GLU A 60 -1.18 -2.08 -14.43
CA GLU A 60 -1.15 -2.60 -13.05
C GLU A 60 -2.55 -2.54 -12.41
N GLN A 61 -3.21 -1.38 -12.41
CA GLN A 61 -4.51 -1.21 -11.76
C GLN A 61 -5.62 -2.07 -12.41
N CYS A 62 -5.62 -2.20 -13.75
CA CYS A 62 -6.56 -3.07 -14.44
C CYS A 62 -6.28 -4.57 -14.21
N CYS A 63 -5.01 -4.96 -14.02
CA CYS A 63 -4.65 -6.32 -13.61
C CYS A 63 -5.17 -6.63 -12.19
N VAL A 64 -4.85 -5.78 -11.21
CA VAL A 64 -5.27 -5.97 -9.81
C VAL A 64 -6.80 -6.04 -9.70
N LYS A 65 -7.53 -5.19 -10.43
CA LYS A 65 -8.99 -5.19 -10.44
C LYS A 65 -9.59 -6.52 -10.92
N VAL A 66 -9.03 -7.14 -11.96
CA VAL A 66 -9.51 -8.44 -12.47
C VAL A 66 -9.16 -9.59 -11.52
N LEU A 67 -7.99 -9.58 -10.89
CA LEU A 67 -7.68 -10.56 -9.85
C LEU A 67 -8.64 -10.46 -8.66
N GLU A 68 -8.96 -9.24 -8.19
CA GLU A 68 -9.97 -9.06 -7.14
C GLU A 68 -11.34 -9.62 -7.52
N ASP A 69 -11.81 -9.37 -8.75
CA ASP A 69 -13.13 -9.82 -9.20
C ASP A 69 -13.17 -11.34 -9.40
N ASN A 70 -12.08 -11.95 -9.89
CA ASN A 70 -11.90 -13.41 -9.92
C ASN A 70 -11.92 -14.01 -8.50
N MET A 71 -11.16 -13.45 -7.55
CA MET A 71 -11.13 -13.92 -6.17
C MET A 71 -12.46 -13.70 -5.44
N CYS A 72 -13.24 -12.69 -5.82
CA CYS A 72 -14.61 -12.45 -5.35
C CYS A 72 -15.59 -13.48 -5.92
N ALA A 73 -15.50 -13.81 -7.21
CA ALA A 73 -16.30 -14.85 -7.87
C ALA A 73 -16.05 -16.25 -7.28
N VAL A 74 -14.79 -16.58 -6.96
CA VAL A 74 -14.44 -17.79 -6.19
C VAL A 74 -15.15 -17.79 -4.83
N GLY A 75 -15.18 -16.64 -4.14
CA GLY A 75 -15.88 -16.51 -2.85
C GLY A 75 -17.39 -16.73 -2.96
N ILE A 76 -18.01 -16.17 -4.00
CA ILE A 76 -19.41 -16.40 -4.34
C ILE A 76 -19.69 -17.88 -4.58
N ASN A 77 -18.83 -18.58 -5.34
CA ASN A 77 -19.01 -20.00 -5.63
C ASN A 77 -18.82 -20.88 -4.38
N VAL A 78 -17.89 -20.56 -3.48
CA VAL A 78 -17.77 -21.25 -2.17
C VAL A 78 -19.05 -21.08 -1.33
N ALA A 79 -19.66 -19.90 -1.31
CA ALA A 79 -20.96 -19.66 -0.66
C ALA A 79 -22.14 -20.34 -1.39
N LYS A 80 -22.05 -20.54 -2.72
CA LYS A 80 -23.01 -21.32 -3.50
C LYS A 80 -22.95 -22.80 -3.13
N ASP A 81 -21.77 -23.39 -3.12
CA ASP A 81 -21.56 -24.85 -3.11
C ASP A 81 -21.37 -25.44 -1.70
N GLN A 82 -20.65 -24.74 -0.80
CA GLN A 82 -20.29 -25.24 0.52
C GLN A 82 -21.18 -24.67 1.65
N GLY A 83 -21.85 -23.54 1.41
CA GLY A 83 -22.72 -22.89 2.39
C GLY A 83 -22.01 -22.27 3.61
N ALA A 84 -20.67 -22.28 3.65
CA ALA A 84 -19.86 -21.76 4.74
C ALA A 84 -18.53 -21.18 4.22
N CYS A 85 -17.97 -20.19 4.93
CA CYS A 85 -16.83 -19.38 4.47
C CYS A 85 -15.56 -19.50 5.36
N ASP A 86 -15.53 -20.44 6.30
CA ASP A 86 -14.43 -20.59 7.27
C ASP A 86 -13.34 -21.61 6.88
N SER A 87 -13.55 -22.38 5.81
CA SER A 87 -12.59 -23.38 5.31
C SER A 87 -11.30 -22.77 4.70
N LEU A 88 -11.29 -21.47 4.39
CA LEU A 88 -10.26 -20.78 3.61
C LEU A 88 -9.11 -20.18 4.47
N LEU A 89 -8.75 -20.81 5.58
CA LEU A 89 -7.77 -20.28 6.54
C LEU A 89 -6.31 -20.64 6.21
N THR A 90 -5.75 -19.99 5.20
CA THR A 90 -4.30 -19.79 5.05
C THR A 90 -3.97 -18.29 4.87
N SER A 91 -2.80 -17.88 5.37
CA SER A 91 -2.53 -16.48 5.71
C SER A 91 -1.75 -15.70 4.64
N THR A 92 -2.44 -15.33 3.56
CA THR A 92 -1.99 -14.28 2.62
C THR A 92 -3.01 -13.13 2.57
N CYS A 93 -2.71 -12.04 1.85
CA CYS A 93 -3.66 -10.92 1.76
C CYS A 93 -4.84 -11.22 0.82
N GLU A 94 -4.65 -12.12 -0.17
CA GLU A 94 -5.60 -12.44 -1.23
C GLU A 94 -6.91 -13.07 -0.69
N THR A 95 -6.84 -13.84 0.39
CA THR A 95 -8.00 -14.55 0.95
C THR A 95 -9.06 -13.63 1.57
N LYS A 96 -8.72 -12.35 1.83
CA LYS A 96 -9.66 -11.36 2.38
C LYS A 96 -10.84 -11.08 1.44
N THR A 97 -10.57 -10.84 0.16
CA THR A 97 -11.60 -10.51 -0.84
C THR A 97 -12.55 -11.69 -1.07
N THR A 98 -12.00 -12.90 -1.16
CA THR A 98 -12.77 -14.15 -1.25
C THR A 98 -13.67 -14.36 -0.03
N LYS A 99 -13.14 -14.21 1.19
CA LYS A 99 -13.95 -14.38 2.41
C LYS A 99 -15.02 -13.29 2.56
N PHE A 100 -14.71 -12.05 2.17
CA PHE A 100 -15.67 -10.95 2.12
C PHE A 100 -16.84 -11.25 1.17
N CYS A 101 -16.55 -11.58 -0.10
CA CYS A 101 -17.60 -11.89 -1.08
C CYS A 101 -18.39 -13.16 -0.72
N CYS A 102 -17.74 -14.18 -0.15
CA CYS A 102 -18.42 -15.37 0.37
C CYS A 102 -19.44 -15.01 1.46
N ASN A 103 -19.03 -14.22 2.47
CA ASN A 103 -19.93 -13.78 3.54
C ASN A 103 -21.11 -12.93 3.01
N CYS A 104 -20.86 -12.01 2.07
CA CYS A 104 -21.90 -11.19 1.45
C CYS A 104 -22.88 -12.02 0.59
N CYS A 105 -22.39 -13.08 -0.05
CA CYS A 105 -23.24 -14.01 -0.81
C CYS A 105 -24.14 -14.86 0.10
N LEU A 106 -23.61 -15.36 1.23
CA LEU A 106 -24.42 -16.04 2.26
C LEU A 106 -25.50 -15.13 2.84
N LEU A 107 -25.19 -13.84 3.07
CA LEU A 107 -26.18 -12.85 3.53
C LEU A 107 -27.33 -12.67 2.53
N GLY A 108 -27.04 -12.77 1.22
CA GLY A 108 -28.05 -12.80 0.15
C GLY A 108 -28.93 -14.05 0.18
N LYS A 109 -28.32 -15.24 0.34
CA LYS A 109 -29.06 -16.51 0.50
C LYS A 109 -29.93 -16.53 1.76
N GLU A 110 -29.44 -15.98 2.87
CA GLU A 110 -30.21 -15.89 4.13
C GLU A 110 -31.41 -14.94 3.96
N ALA A 111 -31.26 -13.81 3.26
CA ALA A 111 -32.37 -12.94 2.91
C ALA A 111 -33.42 -13.68 2.06
N GLN A 112 -33.00 -14.46 1.05
CA GLN A 112 -33.89 -15.28 0.23
C GLN A 112 -34.60 -16.36 1.06
N ALA A 113 -33.89 -17.07 1.94
CA ALA A 113 -34.44 -18.12 2.80
C ALA A 113 -35.52 -17.60 3.77
N ASN A 114 -35.37 -16.36 4.25
CA ASN A 114 -36.36 -15.67 5.08
C ASN A 114 -37.45 -14.93 4.27
N GLY A 115 -37.48 -15.07 2.94
CA GLY A 115 -38.49 -14.47 2.06
C GLY A 115 -38.40 -12.94 1.94
N LEU A 116 -37.25 -12.34 2.23
CA LEU A 116 -37.02 -10.90 2.13
C LEU A 116 -36.75 -10.49 0.67
N PRO A 117 -37.15 -9.27 0.25
CA PRO A 117 -36.88 -8.79 -1.10
C PRO A 117 -35.37 -8.57 -1.31
N CYS A 118 -34.82 -9.12 -2.40
CA CYS A 118 -33.39 -9.06 -2.73
C CYS A 118 -32.83 -7.65 -3.00
N ASP A 119 -33.69 -6.64 -3.10
CA ASP A 119 -33.35 -5.26 -3.47
C ASP A 119 -33.16 -4.34 -2.25
N HIS A 120 -32.76 -4.92 -1.12
CA HIS A 120 -32.60 -4.21 0.16
C HIS A 120 -31.20 -3.57 0.26
N ASP A 121 -31.13 -2.24 0.40
CA ASP A 121 -29.87 -1.54 0.62
C ASP A 121 -29.35 -1.77 2.05
N LEU A 122 -28.51 -2.79 2.17
CA LEU A 122 -27.74 -3.12 3.37
C LEU A 122 -26.66 -2.04 3.62
N SER A 123 -26.61 -1.50 4.83
CA SER A 123 -25.56 -0.56 5.29
C SER A 123 -24.17 -1.20 5.48
N VAL A 124 -23.91 -2.33 4.82
CA VAL A 124 -22.68 -3.15 4.90
C VAL A 124 -21.67 -2.76 3.79
N GLY A 125 -22.01 -1.76 2.97
CA GLY A 125 -21.17 -1.21 1.92
C GLY A 125 -21.57 -1.68 0.52
N SER A 126 -21.49 -0.77 -0.46
CA SER A 126 -22.10 -0.93 -1.78
C SER A 126 -21.63 -2.15 -2.60
N GLN A 127 -20.41 -2.64 -2.37
CA GLN A 127 -19.94 -3.88 -3.01
C GLN A 127 -20.58 -5.12 -2.37
N CYS A 128 -20.76 -5.16 -1.04
CA CYS A 128 -21.44 -6.25 -0.35
C CYS A 128 -22.90 -6.36 -0.81
N SER A 129 -23.60 -5.21 -0.90
CA SER A 129 -25.00 -5.12 -1.34
C SER A 129 -25.22 -5.50 -2.81
N LYS A 130 -24.19 -5.48 -3.66
CA LYS A 130 -24.23 -6.07 -5.01
C LYS A 130 -24.13 -7.59 -4.95
N VAL A 131 -23.14 -8.10 -4.23
CA VAL A 131 -22.89 -9.55 -4.11
C VAL A 131 -24.08 -10.27 -3.44
N SER A 132 -24.67 -9.68 -2.41
CA SER A 132 -25.87 -10.23 -1.76
C SER A 132 -27.08 -10.24 -2.69
N ARG A 133 -27.29 -9.18 -3.47
CA ARG A 133 -28.39 -9.07 -4.46
C ARG A 133 -28.29 -10.15 -5.54
N VAL A 134 -27.09 -10.38 -6.09
CA VAL A 134 -26.84 -11.47 -7.05
C VAL A 134 -27.17 -12.83 -6.46
N CYS A 135 -26.59 -13.17 -5.29
CA CYS A 135 -26.81 -14.48 -4.67
C CYS A 135 -28.25 -14.71 -4.14
N CYS A 136 -29.03 -13.65 -3.97
CA CYS A 136 -30.45 -13.72 -3.60
C CYS A 136 -31.36 -13.95 -4.82
N MET A 137 -31.00 -13.46 -6.01
CA MET A 137 -31.85 -13.58 -7.22
C MET A 137 -31.72 -14.94 -7.93
N GLU A 138 -30.56 -15.58 -7.92
CA GLU A 138 -30.30 -16.83 -8.67
C GLU A 138 -31.00 -18.08 -8.11
N GLY A 139 -31.65 -18.02 -6.95
CA GLY A 139 -32.42 -19.16 -6.40
C GLY A 139 -33.82 -19.35 -7.00
N ALA A 140 -34.21 -18.55 -8.00
CA ALA A 140 -35.47 -18.72 -8.73
C ALA A 140 -35.29 -19.72 -9.91
N PRO A 141 -36.19 -20.71 -10.09
CA PRO A 141 -36.07 -21.69 -11.18
C PRO A 141 -36.38 -21.07 -12.55
N ASP A 142 -35.45 -21.27 -13.49
CA ASP A 142 -35.45 -20.67 -14.83
C ASP A 142 -36.37 -21.41 -15.83
N ASN A 143 -36.88 -20.70 -16.85
CA ASN A 143 -37.61 -21.32 -17.97
C ASN A 143 -37.56 -20.51 -19.29
N GLN A 144 -36.53 -20.80 -20.09
CA GLN A 144 -36.50 -20.79 -21.56
C GLN A 144 -36.49 -19.46 -22.35
N THR A 145 -35.25 -19.07 -22.73
CA THR A 145 -34.81 -18.67 -24.09
C THR A 145 -35.38 -17.42 -24.81
N THR A 146 -34.56 -16.34 -24.78
CA THR A 146 -34.07 -15.53 -25.95
C THR A 146 -35.03 -14.75 -26.88
N PRO A 147 -34.56 -13.70 -27.60
CA PRO A 147 -33.47 -12.74 -27.30
C PRO A 147 -33.84 -11.25 -27.56
N ALA A 148 -32.91 -10.34 -27.18
CA ALA A 148 -32.68 -8.98 -27.68
C ALA A 148 -33.83 -8.13 -28.32
N GLY A 149 -34.16 -7.00 -27.67
CA GLY A 149 -34.95 -5.91 -28.25
C GLY A 149 -34.71 -4.58 -27.52
N GLN A 150 -34.83 -3.44 -28.22
CA GLN A 150 -34.63 -2.08 -27.69
C GLN A 150 -35.92 -1.26 -27.67
N ALA A 151 -35.90 -0.16 -26.90
CA ALA A 151 -36.71 1.07 -27.02
C ALA A 151 -38.18 1.11 -26.51
N GLU A 152 -38.38 2.01 -25.53
CA GLU A 152 -39.40 3.09 -25.46
C GLU A 152 -40.93 2.83 -25.34
N LEU A 153 -41.49 3.37 -24.24
CA LEU A 153 -42.73 4.16 -24.08
C LEU A 153 -44.10 3.65 -24.62
N PRO A 154 -45.15 3.50 -23.76
CA PRO A 154 -46.50 3.01 -24.15
C PRO A 154 -47.62 4.08 -24.27
N ASN A 155 -48.73 3.76 -24.97
CA ASN A 155 -50.11 4.27 -24.70
C ASN A 155 -51.27 3.60 -25.52
N LYS A 156 -52.34 3.14 -24.81
CA LYS A 156 -53.82 3.13 -25.13
C LYS A 156 -54.61 2.10 -26.02
N ASP A 157 -55.58 1.42 -25.36
CA ASP A 157 -57.06 1.20 -25.62
C ASP A 157 -57.65 0.16 -26.70
N GLU A 158 -59.00 -0.10 -26.70
CA GLU A 158 -59.79 -1.36 -27.11
C GLU A 158 -60.67 -1.35 -28.44
N THR A 159 -61.69 -2.20 -28.86
CA THR A 159 -62.67 -3.21 -28.26
C THR A 159 -63.25 -4.39 -29.19
N LYS A 160 -64.59 -4.59 -29.42
CA LYS A 160 -65.36 -5.88 -29.79
C LYS A 160 -66.73 -5.64 -30.58
N GLU A 161 -67.72 -6.51 -30.99
CA GLU A 161 -68.19 -7.96 -31.14
C GLU A 161 -69.56 -8.00 -31.98
N ASN A 162 -70.43 -9.01 -32.37
CA ASN A 162 -70.60 -10.52 -32.54
C ASN A 162 -71.99 -10.88 -33.29
N GLY A 163 -72.36 -12.12 -33.75
CA GLY A 163 -73.75 -12.54 -34.24
C GLY A 163 -73.97 -13.79 -35.19
N ASP A 164 -75.20 -14.40 -35.32
CA ASP A 164 -75.51 -15.73 -36.03
C ASP A 164 -76.97 -15.98 -36.69
N SER A 165 -77.41 -17.25 -36.96
CA SER A 165 -78.22 -17.83 -38.13
C SER A 165 -79.74 -18.34 -38.03
N PRO A 166 -80.41 -18.91 -39.10
CA PRO A 166 -81.90 -19.14 -39.24
C PRO A 166 -82.46 -20.59 -39.48
N VAL A 167 -83.69 -20.74 -40.06
CA VAL A 167 -84.68 -21.89 -40.04
C VAL A 167 -85.74 -21.68 -41.19
N LEU A 168 -86.56 -22.55 -41.85
CA LEU A 168 -86.94 -24.02 -42.03
C LEU A 168 -87.92 -24.13 -43.30
N SER A 169 -88.64 -25.20 -43.77
CA SER A 169 -88.88 -26.68 -43.56
C SER A 169 -89.72 -27.32 -44.73
N ASP A 170 -90.01 -28.65 -44.69
CA ASP A 170 -91.16 -29.42 -45.27
C ASP A 170 -91.22 -29.74 -46.81
N GLU A 171 -91.93 -30.74 -47.37
CA GLU A 171 -92.85 -31.84 -46.91
C GLU A 171 -92.87 -33.07 -47.92
N CYS A 172 -93.60 -34.16 -47.61
CA CYS A 172 -93.93 -35.38 -48.41
C CYS A 172 -95.21 -36.06 -47.83
N LYS A 173 -95.06 -36.99 -46.86
CA LYS A 173 -95.62 -36.83 -45.49
C LYS A 173 -94.47 -36.49 -44.51
N GLY A 174 -93.56 -35.64 -45.00
CA GLY A 174 -92.18 -35.43 -44.57
C GLY A 174 -91.22 -36.59 -44.82
N LYS A 175 -91.71 -37.82 -45.08
CA LYS A 175 -90.91 -39.03 -44.82
C LYS A 175 -89.88 -39.47 -45.86
N CYS A 176 -90.11 -39.31 -47.17
CA CYS A 176 -89.06 -39.52 -48.17
C CYS A 176 -88.36 -38.19 -48.45
N ALA A 177 -87.03 -38.15 -48.37
CA ALA A 177 -86.28 -36.89 -48.55
C ALA A 177 -86.26 -36.35 -49.99
N HIS A 178 -86.23 -37.22 -51.02
CA HIS A 178 -86.08 -36.80 -52.42
C HIS A 178 -87.17 -37.33 -53.35
N SER A 179 -87.23 -38.64 -53.58
CA SER A 179 -88.23 -39.25 -54.47
C SER A 179 -88.89 -40.45 -53.80
N CYS A 180 -90.21 -40.56 -53.91
CA CYS A 180 -90.94 -41.76 -53.51
C CYS A 180 -91.22 -42.59 -54.77
N VAL A 181 -90.61 -43.77 -54.88
CA VAL A 181 -90.71 -44.62 -56.07
C VAL A 181 -91.60 -45.82 -55.76
N GLY A 182 -92.88 -45.51 -55.54
CA GLY A 182 -94.02 -46.44 -55.58
C GLY A 182 -93.97 -47.64 -54.63
N ASN A 183 -94.87 -47.65 -53.63
CA ASN A 183 -95.02 -48.69 -52.59
C ASN A 183 -94.02 -48.56 -51.43
N ASP A 184 -94.03 -47.38 -50.80
CA ASP A 184 -93.30 -46.98 -49.57
C ASP A 184 -91.76 -47.15 -49.59
N THR A 185 -91.16 -47.39 -50.75
CA THR A 185 -89.70 -47.34 -50.95
C THR A 185 -89.24 -45.98 -51.48
N CYS A 186 -88.42 -45.27 -50.70
CA CYS A 186 -87.82 -44.00 -51.10
C CYS A 186 -86.57 -44.23 -51.96
N ALA A 187 -86.34 -43.35 -52.94
CA ALA A 187 -85.14 -43.32 -53.77
C ALA A 187 -84.54 -41.91 -53.79
N CYS A 188 -83.22 -41.85 -53.98
CA CYS A 188 -82.48 -40.60 -54.01
C CYS A 188 -82.18 -40.18 -55.45
N PHE A 189 -82.12 -38.87 -55.71
CA PHE A 189 -81.66 -38.37 -57.00
C PHE A 189 -80.20 -38.73 -57.24
N LYS A 190 -79.77 -38.75 -58.50
CA LYS A 190 -78.37 -39.00 -58.87
C LYS A 190 -77.50 -37.88 -58.26
N GLY A 191 -76.42 -38.25 -57.57
CA GLY A 191 -75.67 -37.36 -56.66
C GLY A 191 -75.95 -37.62 -55.17
N TYR A 192 -76.95 -38.45 -54.83
CA TYR A 192 -77.32 -38.77 -53.46
C TYR A 192 -77.48 -40.30 -53.24
N LYS A 193 -77.28 -40.75 -52.00
CA LYS A 193 -77.47 -42.15 -51.56
C LYS A 193 -78.46 -42.25 -50.41
N LEU A 194 -79.21 -43.36 -50.34
CA LEU A 194 -80.20 -43.61 -49.28
C LEU A 194 -79.50 -44.08 -48.01
N LYS A 195 -79.95 -43.60 -46.84
CA LYS A 195 -79.45 -44.05 -45.54
C LYS A 195 -80.07 -45.39 -45.12
N PRO A 196 -79.50 -46.10 -44.12
CA PRO A 196 -80.07 -47.35 -43.61
C PRO A 196 -81.46 -47.22 -42.95
N ASP A 197 -81.95 -46.00 -42.73
CA ASP A 197 -83.33 -45.74 -42.28
C ASP A 197 -84.39 -46.00 -43.36
N GLY A 198 -83.98 -46.16 -44.63
CA GLY A 198 -84.85 -46.46 -45.75
C GLY A 198 -85.64 -45.27 -46.30
N SER A 199 -85.47 -44.06 -45.78
CA SER A 199 -86.28 -42.90 -46.19
C SER A 199 -85.54 -41.56 -46.34
N SER A 200 -84.39 -41.38 -45.67
CA SER A 200 -83.57 -40.18 -45.82
C SER A 200 -82.43 -40.39 -46.83
N CYS A 201 -82.06 -39.32 -47.53
CA CYS A 201 -80.97 -39.29 -48.49
C CYS A 201 -79.83 -38.44 -47.94
N GLU A 202 -78.59 -38.82 -48.23
CA GLU A 202 -77.42 -37.95 -48.02
C GLU A 202 -76.62 -37.76 -49.31
N ASP A 203 -76.00 -36.59 -49.40
CA ASP A 203 -75.18 -36.14 -50.52
C ASP A 203 -73.94 -37.03 -50.70
N ILE A 204 -73.63 -37.35 -51.96
CA ILE A 204 -72.43 -38.09 -52.35
C ILE A 204 -71.36 -37.05 -52.67
N ASN A 205 -70.63 -36.59 -51.64
CA ASN A 205 -69.60 -35.57 -51.82
C ASN A 205 -68.49 -36.03 -52.79
N GLU A 206 -68.57 -35.61 -54.05
CA GLU A 206 -67.68 -36.10 -55.11
C GLU A 206 -66.26 -35.51 -55.00
N CYS A 207 -66.11 -34.35 -54.34
CA CYS A 207 -64.81 -33.78 -54.02
C CYS A 207 -64.03 -34.67 -53.02
N LEU A 208 -64.69 -35.29 -52.04
CA LEU A 208 -64.06 -36.20 -51.07
C LEU A 208 -63.85 -37.62 -51.60
N LEU A 209 -64.72 -38.10 -52.49
CA LEU A 209 -64.61 -39.43 -53.10
C LEU A 209 -63.64 -39.47 -54.31
N GLY A 210 -62.99 -38.35 -54.65
CA GLY A 210 -62.03 -38.26 -55.75
C GLY A 210 -62.66 -38.38 -57.15
N ALA A 211 -63.98 -38.26 -57.26
CA ALA A 211 -64.72 -38.37 -58.51
C ALA A 211 -64.96 -37.01 -59.19
N ALA A 212 -64.70 -35.90 -58.50
CA ALA A 212 -64.87 -34.55 -59.01
C ALA A 212 -63.82 -34.19 -60.09
N ASN A 213 -64.27 -34.07 -61.33
CA ASN A 213 -63.42 -33.98 -62.52
C ASN A 213 -63.06 -32.51 -62.88
N CYS A 214 -62.64 -31.71 -61.90
CA CYS A 214 -62.22 -30.31 -62.09
C CYS A 214 -60.85 -30.17 -62.77
N ARG A 215 -60.56 -29.03 -63.40
CA ARG A 215 -59.24 -28.77 -64.02
C ARG A 215 -58.24 -28.28 -62.98
N GLY A 216 -56.95 -28.53 -63.22
CA GLY A 216 -55.88 -28.06 -62.34
C GLY A 216 -55.87 -26.52 -62.25
N GLY A 217 -55.95 -25.99 -61.02
CA GLY A 217 -56.10 -24.55 -60.76
C GLY A 217 -57.55 -24.08 -60.49
N GLU A 218 -58.49 -25.01 -60.35
CA GLU A 218 -59.88 -24.73 -59.92
C GLU A 218 -60.15 -25.43 -58.58
N ARG A 219 -60.82 -24.73 -57.65
CA ARG A 219 -61.25 -25.31 -56.37
C ARG A 219 -62.55 -26.09 -56.58
N CYS A 220 -62.55 -27.36 -56.18
CA CYS A 220 -63.78 -28.16 -56.06
C CYS A 220 -64.60 -27.63 -54.88
N ILE A 221 -65.84 -27.23 -55.15
CA ILE A 221 -66.83 -26.87 -54.13
C ILE A 221 -67.98 -27.86 -54.29
N ASN A 222 -68.17 -28.69 -53.28
CA ASN A 222 -69.30 -29.61 -53.23
C ASN A 222 -70.59 -28.79 -53.02
N THR A 223 -71.61 -29.04 -53.84
CA THR A 223 -72.96 -28.48 -53.68
C THR A 223 -73.97 -29.62 -53.67
N GLU A 224 -75.15 -29.39 -53.09
CA GLU A 224 -76.14 -30.45 -52.87
C GLU A 224 -76.55 -31.14 -54.19
N GLY A 225 -76.13 -32.40 -54.34
CA GLY A 225 -76.41 -33.27 -55.48
C GLY A 225 -75.45 -33.16 -56.67
N SER A 226 -74.42 -32.32 -56.60
CA SER A 226 -73.33 -32.22 -57.58
C SER A 226 -72.23 -31.26 -57.10
N PHE A 227 -70.96 -31.61 -57.29
CA PHE A 227 -69.86 -30.65 -57.24
C PHE A 227 -69.92 -29.56 -58.32
N ARG A 228 -69.29 -28.40 -58.06
CA ARG A 228 -68.91 -27.38 -59.07
C ARG A 228 -67.47 -26.89 -58.87
N CYS A 229 -66.82 -26.52 -59.96
CA CYS A 229 -65.44 -26.02 -59.98
C CYS A 229 -65.44 -24.48 -60.07
N GLN A 230 -64.64 -23.79 -59.27
CA GLN A 230 -64.50 -22.32 -59.33
C GLN A 230 -63.02 -21.91 -59.42
N ARG A 231 -62.71 -20.91 -60.25
CA ARG A 231 -61.36 -20.44 -60.52
C ARG A 231 -61.05 -19.17 -59.72
N GLU A 232 -59.87 -19.10 -59.10
CA GLU A 232 -59.54 -18.08 -58.08
C GLU A 232 -58.82 -16.83 -58.63
N VAL A 233 -58.75 -16.65 -59.95
CA VAL A 233 -57.89 -15.64 -60.59
C VAL A 233 -58.67 -14.39 -61.03
N SER A 234 -58.34 -13.23 -60.46
CA SER A 234 -58.84 -11.90 -60.84
C SER A 234 -58.16 -11.33 -62.10
N CYS A 235 -58.64 -10.20 -62.61
CA CYS A 235 -58.12 -9.55 -63.83
C CYS A 235 -56.70 -8.94 -63.73
N GLY A 236 -56.06 -9.00 -62.55
CA GLY A 236 -54.87 -8.21 -62.27
C GLY A 236 -55.19 -6.76 -61.88
N THR A 237 -54.17 -6.00 -61.52
CA THR A 237 -54.28 -4.56 -61.22
C THR A 237 -54.44 -3.74 -62.51
N GLY A 238 -55.23 -2.66 -62.46
CA GLY A 238 -55.49 -1.78 -63.62
C GLY A 238 -56.66 -2.21 -64.50
N TYR A 239 -57.33 -3.33 -64.19
CA TYR A 239 -58.47 -3.85 -64.96
C TYR A 239 -59.68 -4.18 -64.08
N GLU A 240 -60.88 -3.78 -64.50
CA GLU A 240 -62.15 -4.17 -63.89
C GLU A 240 -62.72 -5.45 -64.54
N LEU A 241 -63.27 -6.35 -63.72
CA LEU A 241 -63.95 -7.56 -64.19
C LEU A 241 -65.42 -7.23 -64.51
N THR A 242 -65.82 -7.36 -65.76
CA THR A 242 -67.22 -7.23 -66.18
C THR A 242 -68.01 -8.53 -65.92
N ASP A 243 -69.34 -8.44 -65.75
CA ASP A 243 -70.23 -9.59 -65.48
C ASP A 243 -70.18 -10.69 -66.57
N SER A 244 -69.63 -10.37 -67.74
CA SER A 244 -69.39 -11.32 -68.85
C SER A 244 -68.03 -12.03 -68.77
N ASN A 245 -67.37 -12.03 -67.61
CA ASN A 245 -66.05 -12.62 -67.35
C ASN A 245 -64.89 -12.03 -68.20
N ASN A 246 -65.06 -10.81 -68.74
CA ASN A 246 -64.03 -10.09 -69.50
C ASN A 246 -63.44 -8.94 -68.68
N CYS A 247 -62.13 -8.75 -68.79
CA CYS A 247 -61.39 -7.67 -68.14
C CYS A 247 -61.38 -6.41 -69.01
N LYS A 248 -61.79 -5.26 -68.46
CA LYS A 248 -61.76 -3.95 -69.12
C LYS A 248 -60.74 -3.04 -68.45
N ASP A 249 -60.05 -2.24 -69.26
CA ASP A 249 -59.06 -1.25 -68.83
C ASP A 249 -59.68 -0.10 -68.00
N ILE A 250 -58.95 0.38 -67.00
CA ILE A 250 -59.35 1.50 -66.13
C ILE A 250 -58.53 2.73 -66.51
N ASP A 251 -59.14 3.73 -67.14
CA ASP A 251 -58.42 4.97 -67.49
C ASP A 251 -58.21 5.85 -66.25
N GLU A 252 -57.02 5.77 -65.65
CA GLU A 252 -56.70 6.53 -64.44
C GLU A 252 -56.47 8.03 -64.71
N CYS A 253 -56.31 8.42 -65.99
CA CYS A 253 -56.20 9.81 -66.40
C CYS A 253 -57.57 10.50 -66.50
N GLU A 254 -58.59 9.83 -67.04
CA GLU A 254 -59.96 10.34 -67.12
C GLU A 254 -60.69 10.25 -65.78
N THR A 255 -60.47 9.18 -65.00
CA THR A 255 -61.06 9.03 -63.66
C THR A 255 -60.37 9.86 -62.57
N GLY A 256 -59.22 10.49 -62.88
CA GLY A 256 -58.52 11.41 -61.97
C GLY A 256 -57.81 10.76 -60.79
N ILE A 257 -57.61 9.43 -60.81
CA ILE A 257 -56.94 8.67 -59.73
C ILE A 257 -55.41 8.54 -59.95
N HIS A 258 -54.87 9.16 -61.00
CA HIS A 258 -53.44 9.20 -61.27
C HIS A 258 -52.64 10.04 -60.25
N ASN A 259 -51.39 9.64 -59.97
CA ASN A 259 -50.50 10.36 -59.03
C ASN A 259 -49.45 11.27 -59.71
N CYS A 260 -49.58 11.56 -61.01
CA CYS A 260 -48.66 12.45 -61.73
C CYS A 260 -48.56 13.86 -61.09
N GLY A 261 -47.34 14.27 -60.73
CA GLY A 261 -47.06 15.60 -60.20
C GLY A 261 -47.25 16.74 -61.22
N PRO A 262 -47.32 18.00 -60.77
CA PRO A 262 -47.75 19.14 -61.59
C PRO A 262 -46.85 19.43 -62.80
N GLU A 263 -45.58 19.04 -62.81
CA GLU A 263 -44.66 19.23 -63.95
C GLU A 263 -44.75 18.14 -65.03
N PHE A 264 -45.66 17.18 -64.84
CA PHE A 264 -45.89 16.06 -65.74
C PHE A 264 -47.30 16.14 -66.35
N ARG A 265 -47.53 15.37 -67.42
CA ARG A 265 -48.87 15.14 -68.01
C ARG A 265 -49.21 13.66 -67.92
N CYS A 266 -50.44 13.34 -67.54
CA CYS A 266 -50.94 11.96 -67.56
C CYS A 266 -51.16 11.50 -69.02
N GLN A 267 -50.82 10.25 -69.31
CA GLN A 267 -51.20 9.53 -70.52
C GLN A 267 -51.59 8.11 -70.13
N ASN A 268 -52.85 7.72 -70.37
CA ASN A 268 -53.28 6.36 -70.09
C ASN A 268 -52.56 5.36 -71.03
N THR A 269 -52.19 4.19 -70.51
CA THR A 269 -51.75 3.04 -71.31
C THR A 269 -52.39 1.76 -70.75
N GLN A 270 -52.57 0.74 -71.58
CA GLN A 270 -53.42 -0.41 -71.25
C GLN A 270 -52.99 -1.13 -69.96
N GLY A 271 -53.80 -0.97 -68.89
CA GLY A 271 -53.58 -1.50 -67.55
C GLY A 271 -52.79 -0.60 -66.59
N SER A 272 -52.33 0.59 -67.02
CA SER A 272 -51.69 1.61 -66.15
C SER A 272 -51.35 2.92 -66.90
N PHE A 273 -51.65 4.06 -66.29
CA PHE A 273 -51.18 5.40 -66.71
C PHE A 273 -49.65 5.61 -66.67
N ARG A 274 -49.19 6.62 -67.41
CA ARG A 274 -47.80 7.11 -67.43
C ARG A 274 -47.74 8.63 -67.30
N CYS A 275 -46.73 9.12 -66.60
CA CYS A 275 -46.49 10.55 -66.41
C CYS A 275 -45.33 11.03 -67.30
N LEU A 276 -45.59 11.91 -68.27
CA LEU A 276 -44.57 12.46 -69.18
C LEU A 276 -44.17 13.89 -68.78
N PRO A 277 -42.87 14.25 -68.74
CA PRO A 277 -42.44 15.63 -68.45
C PRO A 277 -43.04 16.68 -69.39
N LYS A 278 -43.29 17.89 -68.86
CA LYS A 278 -43.69 19.05 -69.69
C LYS A 278 -42.51 19.64 -70.47
N VAL A 279 -41.29 19.59 -69.92
CA VAL A 279 -40.05 20.14 -70.49
C VAL A 279 -39.04 19.02 -70.75
N LYS A 280 -38.20 19.15 -71.79
CA LYS A 280 -37.08 18.24 -72.09
C LYS A 280 -35.75 18.99 -72.03
N CYS A 281 -34.70 18.33 -71.52
CA CYS A 281 -33.35 18.89 -71.45
C CYS A 281 -32.66 19.00 -72.84
N GLY A 282 -31.64 19.87 -72.91
CA GLY A 282 -30.76 20.00 -74.07
C GLY A 282 -29.65 18.93 -74.12
N PRO A 283 -28.89 18.84 -75.23
CA PRO A 283 -27.73 17.95 -75.33
C PRO A 283 -26.66 18.33 -74.31
N GLY A 284 -25.91 17.34 -73.81
CA GLY A 284 -24.96 17.49 -72.70
C GLY A 284 -25.57 17.28 -71.31
N PHE A 285 -26.90 17.11 -71.20
CA PHE A 285 -27.60 16.94 -69.93
C PHE A 285 -28.53 15.72 -69.93
N ILE A 286 -28.59 15.00 -68.81
CA ILE A 286 -29.63 14.00 -68.51
C ILE A 286 -30.72 14.62 -67.63
N GLN A 287 -31.95 14.12 -67.72
CA GLN A 287 -33.07 14.61 -66.93
C GLN A 287 -33.33 13.71 -65.72
N ASP A 288 -33.47 14.28 -64.53
CA ASP A 288 -33.79 13.53 -63.31
C ASP A 288 -35.28 13.19 -63.18
N ALA A 289 -35.64 12.42 -62.15
CA ALA A 289 -37.02 12.00 -61.88
C ALA A 289 -37.96 13.15 -61.43
N LEU A 290 -37.42 14.35 -61.13
CA LEU A 290 -38.18 15.54 -60.77
C LEU A 290 -38.32 16.51 -61.96
N GLY A 291 -37.57 16.29 -63.04
CA GLY A 291 -37.58 17.08 -64.27
C GLY A 291 -36.37 18.01 -64.47
N ASN A 292 -35.40 18.03 -63.55
CA ASN A 292 -34.21 18.88 -63.62
C ASN A 292 -33.17 18.34 -64.60
N CYS A 293 -32.35 19.21 -65.18
CA CYS A 293 -31.27 18.84 -66.09
C CYS A 293 -29.92 18.77 -65.35
N ILE A 294 -29.31 17.59 -65.31
CA ILE A 294 -28.02 17.29 -64.68
C ILE A 294 -26.96 17.08 -65.76
N ASP A 295 -25.78 17.66 -65.54
CA ASP A 295 -24.61 17.62 -66.42
C ASP A 295 -24.10 16.18 -66.69
N ILE A 296 -23.73 15.86 -67.92
CA ILE A 296 -23.14 14.57 -68.29
C ILE A 296 -21.62 14.66 -68.22
N ASN A 297 -21.01 14.02 -67.22
CA ASN A 297 -19.55 13.99 -67.10
C ASN A 297 -18.91 13.08 -68.16
N GLU A 298 -18.49 13.64 -69.30
CA GLU A 298 -17.96 12.84 -70.41
C GLU A 298 -16.60 12.21 -70.10
N CYS A 299 -15.82 12.79 -69.18
CA CYS A 299 -14.56 12.23 -68.71
C CYS A 299 -14.72 10.89 -67.96
N VAL A 300 -15.95 10.54 -67.55
CA VAL A 300 -16.30 9.24 -66.94
C VAL A 300 -17.26 8.45 -67.83
N SER A 301 -18.12 9.13 -68.60
CA SER A 301 -19.12 8.49 -69.47
C SER A 301 -18.58 7.94 -70.78
N GLN A 302 -17.40 8.38 -71.25
CA GLN A 302 -16.78 7.91 -72.50
C GLN A 302 -15.40 7.30 -72.26
N THR A 303 -15.00 6.35 -73.11
CA THR A 303 -13.66 5.73 -73.08
C THR A 303 -12.72 6.43 -74.06
N GLU A 304 -11.51 6.80 -73.58
CA GLU A 304 -10.53 7.65 -74.28
C GLU A 304 -11.09 8.96 -74.91
N PRO A 305 -11.81 9.84 -74.18
CA PRO A 305 -12.34 11.11 -74.71
C PRO A 305 -11.25 12.16 -75.05
N CYS A 306 -10.05 12.04 -74.48
CA CYS A 306 -8.89 12.88 -74.78
C CYS A 306 -7.75 12.06 -75.42
N HIS A 307 -6.90 12.70 -76.22
CA HIS A 307 -5.73 12.04 -76.80
C HIS A 307 -4.71 11.63 -75.73
N ARG A 308 -3.97 10.54 -75.99
CA ARG A 308 -2.98 9.98 -75.05
C ARG A 308 -1.94 11.03 -74.64
N GLY A 309 -1.74 11.16 -73.33
CA GLY A 309 -0.88 12.20 -72.72
C GLY A 309 -1.62 13.49 -72.31
N GLN A 310 -2.95 13.54 -72.47
CA GLN A 310 -3.80 14.62 -71.96
C GLN A 310 -4.70 14.13 -70.81
N VAL A 311 -4.99 15.02 -69.86
CA VAL A 311 -5.96 14.82 -68.78
C VAL A 311 -7.29 15.46 -69.18
N CYS A 312 -8.39 14.72 -69.00
CA CYS A 312 -9.75 15.21 -69.21
C CYS A 312 -10.24 15.97 -67.97
N ILE A 313 -10.86 17.13 -68.17
CA ILE A 313 -11.48 17.94 -67.12
C ILE A 313 -12.92 18.23 -67.55
N ASN A 314 -13.88 17.87 -66.70
CA ASN A 314 -15.30 18.10 -66.97
C ASN A 314 -15.68 19.57 -66.74
N THR A 315 -16.58 20.09 -67.57
CA THR A 315 -17.13 21.45 -67.48
C THR A 315 -18.66 21.40 -67.71
N VAL A 316 -19.40 22.45 -67.37
CA VAL A 316 -20.87 22.40 -67.45
C VAL A 316 -21.31 22.37 -68.93
N GLY A 317 -21.80 21.22 -69.38
CA GLY A 317 -22.26 20.92 -70.73
C GLY A 317 -21.19 20.41 -71.71
N SER A 318 -19.93 20.18 -71.28
CA SER A 318 -18.86 19.60 -72.12
C SER A 318 -17.57 19.32 -71.35
N TYR A 319 -16.49 18.87 -72.02
CA TYR A 319 -15.18 18.62 -71.40
C TYR A 319 -14.02 19.31 -72.13
N ILE A 320 -12.87 19.45 -71.44
CA ILE A 320 -11.62 19.97 -72.00
C ILE A 320 -10.44 19.03 -71.73
N CYS A 321 -9.41 19.07 -72.58
CA CYS A 321 -8.22 18.21 -72.50
C CYS A 321 -6.94 19.05 -72.30
N GLN A 322 -6.18 18.80 -71.23
CA GLN A 322 -4.95 19.54 -70.88
C GLN A 322 -3.71 18.62 -70.89
N ARG A 323 -2.53 19.11 -71.34
CA ARG A 323 -1.27 18.34 -71.25
C ARG A 323 -0.78 18.25 -69.81
N ASN A 324 -0.27 17.09 -69.43
CA ASN A 324 0.37 16.87 -68.13
C ASN A 324 1.84 17.34 -68.15
N SER A 325 2.26 18.17 -67.20
CA SER A 325 3.66 18.51 -66.95
C SER A 325 4.18 17.68 -65.78
N VAL A 326 5.26 16.92 -65.99
CA VAL A 326 5.82 16.03 -64.97
C VAL A 326 6.42 16.85 -63.82
N ASN A 327 5.75 16.86 -62.67
CA ASN A 327 6.26 17.43 -61.44
C ASN A 327 6.83 16.31 -60.55
N CYS A 328 8.10 16.42 -60.14
CA CYS A 328 8.75 15.41 -59.32
C CYS A 328 8.45 15.60 -57.83
N GLY A 329 8.34 14.49 -57.10
CA GLY A 329 8.20 14.49 -55.64
C GLY A 329 9.50 14.91 -54.93
N ARG A 330 9.41 15.20 -53.63
CA ARG A 330 10.61 15.43 -52.80
C ARG A 330 11.52 14.20 -52.84
N GLY A 331 12.83 14.41 -52.82
CA GLY A 331 13.83 13.34 -52.99
C GLY A 331 14.12 12.97 -54.45
N TYR A 332 13.46 13.60 -55.43
CA TYR A 332 13.68 13.36 -56.86
C TYR A 332 13.90 14.65 -57.63
N HIS A 333 14.86 14.65 -58.57
CA HIS A 333 15.03 15.71 -59.56
C HIS A 333 14.54 15.27 -60.95
N LEU A 334 14.38 16.22 -61.87
CA LEU A 334 14.17 15.92 -63.29
C LEU A 334 15.50 15.56 -63.95
N ASN A 335 15.51 14.53 -64.81
CA ASN A 335 16.62 14.31 -65.75
C ASN A 335 16.79 15.48 -66.72
N ASP A 336 17.95 15.55 -67.37
CA ASP A 336 18.28 16.57 -68.39
C ASP A 336 17.23 16.67 -69.52
N ASP A 337 16.58 15.56 -69.88
CA ASP A 337 15.49 15.50 -70.87
C ASP A 337 14.15 16.09 -70.38
N GLY A 338 13.98 16.35 -69.08
CA GLY A 338 12.71 16.76 -68.46
C GLY A 338 11.59 15.70 -68.49
N THR A 339 11.87 14.47 -68.93
CA THR A 339 10.86 13.42 -69.18
C THR A 339 10.57 12.49 -68.01
N ARG A 340 11.48 12.40 -67.02
CA ARG A 340 11.37 11.48 -65.89
C ARG A 340 12.01 12.06 -64.63
N CYS A 341 11.57 11.56 -63.49
CA CYS A 341 12.17 11.83 -62.20
C CYS A 341 13.24 10.78 -61.87
N VAL A 342 14.39 11.21 -61.35
CA VAL A 342 15.45 10.34 -60.81
C VAL A 342 15.79 10.78 -59.38
N ASP A 343 16.19 9.78 -58.61
CA ASP A 343 16.56 9.85 -57.20
C ASP A 343 17.75 10.81 -56.94
N ILE A 344 17.66 11.61 -55.88
CA ILE A 344 18.73 12.52 -55.46
C ILE A 344 19.63 11.78 -54.47
N ASP A 345 20.85 11.42 -54.90
CA ASP A 345 21.82 10.73 -54.03
C ASP A 345 22.41 11.71 -52.99
N GLU A 346 21.71 11.87 -51.87
CA GLU A 346 22.05 12.84 -50.83
C GLU A 346 23.38 12.48 -50.14
N CYS A 347 23.79 11.21 -50.17
CA CYS A 347 25.08 10.75 -49.65
C CYS A 347 26.29 11.15 -50.51
N LYS A 348 26.07 11.62 -51.75
CA LYS A 348 27.10 12.23 -52.61
C LYS A 348 27.07 13.77 -52.60
N GLY A 349 26.22 14.37 -51.76
CA GLY A 349 26.11 15.83 -51.61
C GLY A 349 27.38 16.49 -51.06
N ALA A 350 27.47 17.81 -51.23
CA ALA A 350 28.55 18.61 -50.65
C ALA A 350 28.37 18.85 -49.13
N GLU A 351 27.15 18.70 -48.62
CA GLU A 351 26.81 18.80 -47.20
C GLU A 351 26.83 17.41 -46.55
N LYS A 352 27.47 17.28 -45.38
CA LYS A 352 27.61 15.99 -44.67
C LYS A 352 26.35 15.65 -43.87
N VAL A 353 25.34 15.15 -44.57
CA VAL A 353 23.97 14.95 -44.03
C VAL A 353 23.89 14.08 -42.76
N CYS A 354 24.85 13.15 -42.55
CA CYS A 354 24.90 12.25 -41.40
C CYS A 354 25.96 12.63 -40.33
N GLU A 355 26.46 13.87 -40.32
CA GLU A 355 27.38 14.50 -39.33
C GLU A 355 28.69 13.77 -38.95
N GLY A 356 28.98 12.61 -39.54
CA GLY A 356 30.16 11.79 -39.24
C GLY A 356 29.89 10.29 -39.32
N HIS A 357 28.63 9.90 -39.16
CA HIS A 357 28.16 8.52 -39.30
C HIS A 357 28.02 8.08 -40.76
N GLY A 358 27.75 6.80 -40.99
CA GLY A 358 27.52 6.24 -42.32
C GLY A 358 26.28 6.84 -42.99
N CYS A 359 26.29 6.92 -44.33
CA CYS A 359 25.15 7.39 -45.12
C CYS A 359 24.80 6.34 -46.18
N ILE A 360 23.52 5.98 -46.28
CA ILE A 360 23.01 5.01 -47.24
C ILE A 360 21.83 5.61 -47.99
N ASN A 361 22.02 5.86 -49.29
CA ASN A 361 20.99 6.40 -50.17
C ASN A 361 19.86 5.38 -50.43
N LEU A 362 18.60 5.83 -50.45
CA LEU A 362 17.42 5.03 -50.82
C LEU A 362 16.51 5.88 -51.71
N LEU A 363 15.66 5.24 -52.50
CA LEU A 363 14.84 5.92 -53.52
C LEU A 363 13.87 6.95 -52.90
N GLY A 364 14.21 8.23 -53.04
CA GLY A 364 13.48 9.40 -52.54
C GLY A 364 13.87 9.85 -51.12
N SER A 365 14.87 9.22 -50.49
CA SER A 365 15.44 9.63 -49.19
C SER A 365 16.63 8.75 -48.77
N TYR A 366 17.74 9.35 -48.36
CA TYR A 366 18.76 8.70 -47.53
C TYR A 366 18.23 8.15 -46.20
N ARG A 367 19.03 7.26 -45.58
CA ARG A 367 19.11 7.01 -44.14
C ARG A 367 20.55 7.10 -43.66
N CYS A 368 20.76 7.40 -42.38
CA CYS A 368 22.08 7.29 -41.75
C CYS A 368 22.27 5.91 -41.09
N GLU A 369 23.51 5.41 -41.11
CA GLU A 369 23.95 4.21 -40.40
C GLU A 369 24.80 4.66 -39.21
N CYS A 370 24.17 4.67 -38.04
CA CYS A 370 24.73 5.27 -36.83
C CYS A 370 25.81 4.39 -36.21
N GLU A 371 26.80 5.04 -35.60
CA GLU A 371 27.86 4.35 -34.85
C GLU A 371 27.33 3.80 -33.51
N PRO A 372 28.03 2.82 -32.87
CA PRO A 372 27.65 2.34 -31.55
C PRO A 372 27.51 3.48 -30.54
N GLY A 373 26.44 3.45 -29.74
CA GLY A 373 26.06 4.54 -28.84
C GLY A 373 25.07 5.55 -29.44
N TYR A 374 24.69 5.43 -30.72
CA TYR A 374 23.75 6.33 -31.39
C TYR A 374 22.54 5.60 -31.99
N ILE A 375 21.40 6.28 -32.08
CA ILE A 375 20.16 5.80 -32.72
C ILE A 375 19.73 6.72 -33.87
N PHE A 376 19.21 6.15 -34.94
CA PHE A 376 18.66 6.92 -36.05
C PHE A 376 17.28 7.47 -35.71
N ASN A 377 17.14 8.79 -35.57
CA ASN A 377 15.86 9.44 -35.39
C ASN A 377 15.22 9.71 -36.77
N SER A 378 14.07 9.09 -37.04
CA SER A 378 13.39 9.18 -38.34
C SER A 378 12.73 10.53 -38.63
N ILE A 379 12.57 11.39 -37.62
CA ILE A 379 11.97 12.73 -37.74
C ILE A 379 13.04 13.78 -38.04
N SER A 380 14.12 13.82 -37.26
CA SER A 380 15.26 14.72 -37.46
C SER A 380 16.23 14.24 -38.54
N ARG A 381 16.17 12.94 -38.91
CA ARG A 381 16.99 12.24 -39.92
C ARG A 381 18.49 12.18 -39.61
N VAL A 382 18.88 12.50 -38.38
CA VAL A 382 20.25 12.39 -37.89
C VAL A 382 20.39 11.23 -36.90
N CYS A 383 21.63 10.88 -36.60
CA CYS A 383 21.96 9.96 -35.52
C CYS A 383 22.02 10.74 -34.21
N GLU A 384 21.16 10.39 -33.26
CA GLU A 384 21.07 11.01 -31.95
C GLU A 384 21.71 10.12 -30.88
N ASP A 385 22.41 10.74 -29.95
CA ASP A 385 23.13 10.09 -28.86
C ASP A 385 22.17 9.31 -27.93
N VAL A 386 22.47 8.03 -27.70
CA VAL A 386 21.69 7.19 -26.78
C VAL A 386 22.12 7.54 -25.36
N ASN A 387 21.33 8.36 -24.67
CA ASN A 387 21.64 8.70 -23.29
C ASN A 387 21.44 7.48 -22.35
N GLU A 388 22.46 6.63 -22.17
CA GLU A 388 22.28 5.33 -21.52
C GLU A 388 22.02 5.48 -20.02
N CYS A 389 22.53 6.55 -19.40
CA CYS A 389 22.24 6.92 -18.01
C CYS A 389 20.74 7.13 -17.77
N ARG A 390 20.01 7.68 -18.75
CA ARG A 390 18.54 7.80 -18.73
C ARG A 390 17.85 6.53 -19.23
N HIS A 391 18.48 5.76 -20.11
CA HIS A 391 17.86 4.58 -20.73
C HIS A 391 17.85 3.33 -19.81
N TYR A 392 18.82 3.19 -18.91
CA TYR A 392 18.86 2.13 -17.89
C TYR A 392 19.27 2.70 -16.51
N PRO A 393 18.40 3.51 -15.87
CA PRO A 393 18.72 4.16 -14.60
C PRO A 393 19.07 3.14 -13.52
N GLY A 394 20.12 3.42 -12.73
CA GLY A 394 20.58 2.56 -11.64
C GLY A 394 21.20 1.21 -12.04
N ARG A 395 21.43 0.95 -13.34
CA ARG A 395 22.02 -0.33 -13.82
C ARG A 395 23.41 -0.23 -14.46
N LEU A 396 23.87 0.97 -14.81
CA LEU A 396 25.14 1.18 -15.54
C LEU A 396 26.35 1.45 -14.64
N CYS A 397 26.11 2.09 -13.50
CA CYS A 397 27.11 2.58 -12.56
C CYS A 397 26.58 2.35 -11.15
N ALA A 398 27.46 2.05 -10.19
CA ALA A 398 27.05 1.85 -8.80
C ALA A 398 26.51 3.14 -8.14
N HIS A 399 27.15 4.29 -8.41
CA HIS A 399 26.79 5.58 -7.80
C HIS A 399 26.28 6.61 -8.82
N LYS A 400 27.16 7.30 -9.56
CA LYS A 400 26.77 8.36 -10.51
C LYS A 400 27.09 7.97 -11.95
N CYS A 401 26.15 8.24 -12.85
CA CYS A 401 26.31 8.08 -14.30
C CYS A 401 26.31 9.46 -14.96
N GLU A 402 27.30 9.74 -15.80
CA GLU A 402 27.42 10.97 -16.59
C GLU A 402 27.46 10.61 -18.07
N ASN A 403 26.58 11.22 -18.86
CA ASN A 403 26.46 10.91 -20.28
C ASN A 403 27.54 11.62 -21.10
N THR A 404 28.10 10.93 -22.09
CA THR A 404 29.06 11.49 -23.06
C THR A 404 28.60 11.16 -24.48
N LEU A 405 29.28 11.66 -25.51
CA LEU A 405 28.88 11.37 -26.89
C LEU A 405 29.34 9.96 -27.29
N GLY A 406 28.39 9.10 -27.63
CA GLY A 406 28.59 7.70 -28.02
C GLY A 406 28.88 6.72 -26.87
N SER A 407 28.82 7.19 -25.61
CA SER A 407 29.03 6.35 -24.42
C SER A 407 28.69 7.09 -23.13
N TYR A 408 28.88 6.43 -21.98
CA TYR A 408 28.73 7.03 -20.66
C TYR A 408 29.98 6.86 -19.80
N LYS A 409 30.08 7.66 -18.74
CA LYS A 409 31.13 7.60 -17.73
C LYS A 409 30.54 7.44 -16.34
N CYS A 410 31.01 6.45 -15.58
CA CYS A 410 30.68 6.33 -14.16
C CYS A 410 31.59 7.21 -13.30
N SER A 411 31.05 7.67 -12.17
CA SER A 411 31.80 8.33 -11.10
C SER A 411 31.24 7.94 -9.73
N CYS A 412 32.10 8.00 -8.72
CA CYS A 412 31.78 7.62 -7.36
C CYS A 412 31.57 8.85 -6.47
N THR A 413 30.75 8.71 -5.43
CA THR A 413 30.64 9.67 -4.34
C THR A 413 31.91 9.72 -3.49
N THR A 414 32.03 10.75 -2.64
CA THR A 414 33.02 10.80 -1.56
C THR A 414 32.96 9.53 -0.69
N GLY A 415 34.11 9.06 -0.19
CA GLY A 415 34.25 7.77 0.51
C GLY A 415 34.50 6.57 -0.40
N PHE A 416 34.57 6.77 -1.72
CA PHE A 416 34.70 5.69 -2.70
C PHE A 416 35.65 6.02 -3.86
N LYS A 417 36.29 4.99 -4.40
CA LYS A 417 37.10 5.03 -5.62
C LYS A 417 36.42 4.20 -6.72
N ILE A 418 36.65 4.54 -7.98
CA ILE A 418 36.10 3.71 -9.09
C ILE A 418 36.87 2.39 -9.17
N ALA A 419 36.14 1.29 -9.29
CA ALA A 419 36.69 -0.05 -9.38
C ALA A 419 37.35 -0.29 -10.76
N GLY A 420 38.13 -1.37 -10.87
CA GLY A 420 38.84 -1.72 -12.11
C GLY A 420 37.95 -2.07 -13.32
N ASP A 421 36.64 -2.20 -13.13
CA ASP A 421 35.65 -2.39 -14.20
C ASP A 421 35.12 -1.08 -14.81
N GLY A 422 35.46 0.08 -14.21
CA GLY A 422 34.97 1.39 -14.62
C GLY A 422 33.48 1.65 -14.34
N ARG A 423 32.82 0.83 -13.52
CA ARG A 423 31.37 0.89 -13.24
C ARG A 423 31.03 0.82 -11.75
N ASN A 424 31.69 -0.06 -11.02
CA ASN A 424 31.51 -0.21 -9.59
C ASN A 424 32.34 0.83 -8.81
N CYS A 425 31.98 1.00 -7.55
CA CYS A 425 32.65 1.90 -6.62
C CYS A 425 33.15 1.09 -5.44
N ASP A 426 34.46 0.94 -5.35
CA ASP A 426 35.12 0.30 -4.21
C ASP A 426 35.20 1.29 -3.05
N ASP A 427 35.02 0.78 -1.84
CA ASP A 427 35.19 1.52 -0.59
C ASP A 427 36.62 2.08 -0.47
N LEU A 428 36.75 3.34 -0.04
CA LEU A 428 38.04 4.00 0.14
C LEU A 428 38.43 3.97 1.62
N ASN A 429 39.36 3.08 1.96
CA ASN A 429 39.82 2.90 3.33
C ASN A 429 40.65 4.09 3.85
N GLU A 430 40.00 5.14 4.35
CA GLU A 430 40.69 6.33 4.86
C GLU A 430 41.64 6.03 6.02
N CYS A 431 41.39 4.96 6.80
CA CYS A 431 42.25 4.56 7.91
C CYS A 431 43.69 4.20 7.48
N GLU A 432 43.96 3.90 6.20
CA GLU A 432 45.33 3.72 5.68
C GLU A 432 46.19 4.98 5.84
N SER A 433 45.57 6.16 5.89
CA SER A 433 46.26 7.43 6.15
C SER A 433 46.56 7.69 7.64
N ASN A 434 46.07 6.83 8.55
CA ASN A 434 46.08 7.02 10.01
C ASN A 434 45.56 8.41 10.44
N PRO A 435 44.33 8.80 10.05
CA PRO A 435 43.85 10.16 10.25
C PRO A 435 43.32 10.40 11.67
N CYS A 436 42.90 9.34 12.37
CA CYS A 436 42.49 9.36 13.77
C CYS A 436 43.69 9.40 14.71
N SER A 437 43.55 10.12 15.82
CA SER A 437 44.59 10.23 16.86
C SER A 437 44.83 8.95 17.69
N GLN A 438 43.88 8.01 17.73
CA GLN A 438 44.01 6.74 18.47
C GLN A 438 43.61 5.54 17.62
N GLU A 439 42.34 5.12 17.63
CA GLU A 439 41.86 3.94 16.89
C GLU A 439 40.96 4.40 15.73
N CYS A 440 41.10 3.75 14.57
CA CYS A 440 40.36 4.06 13.35
C CYS A 440 39.65 2.79 12.86
N ALA A 441 38.34 2.88 12.67
CA ALA A 441 37.55 1.84 12.02
C ALA A 441 37.08 2.34 10.66
N ASN A 442 37.36 1.57 9.62
CA ASN A 442 36.81 1.82 8.30
C ASN A 442 35.34 1.35 8.25
N VAL A 443 34.46 2.17 7.70
CA VAL A 443 33.01 1.94 7.58
C VAL A 443 32.64 2.14 6.10
N TYR A 444 31.48 1.63 5.66
CA TYR A 444 31.11 1.75 4.24
C TYR A 444 30.86 3.22 3.86
N GLY A 445 31.76 3.78 3.06
CA GLY A 445 31.74 5.16 2.55
C GLY A 445 32.24 6.25 3.51
N SER A 446 32.87 5.89 4.63
CA SER A 446 33.50 6.81 5.59
C SER A 446 34.28 6.02 6.65
N TYR A 447 35.13 6.66 7.43
CA TYR A 447 35.76 6.10 8.62
C TYR A 447 35.12 6.65 9.90
N GLN A 448 35.40 6.00 11.04
CA GLN A 448 35.08 6.49 12.38
C GLN A 448 36.30 6.37 13.30
N CYS A 449 36.57 7.44 14.04
CA CYS A 449 37.60 7.45 15.07
C CYS A 449 37.03 7.00 16.41
N TYR A 450 37.75 6.11 17.10
CA TYR A 450 37.41 5.66 18.44
C TYR A 450 38.55 5.98 19.42
N CYS A 451 38.15 6.42 20.60
CA CYS A 451 39.04 6.76 21.69
C CYS A 451 39.07 5.64 22.73
N ARG A 452 40.23 5.42 23.34
CA ARG A 452 40.42 4.47 24.44
C ARG A 452 39.68 4.96 25.69
N ARG A 453 39.46 4.05 26.64
CA ARG A 453 38.89 4.41 27.96
C ARG A 453 39.75 5.50 28.62
N GLY A 454 39.08 6.48 29.22
CA GLY A 454 39.70 7.69 29.76
C GLY A 454 39.82 8.85 28.76
N TYR A 455 39.47 8.64 27.48
CA TYR A 455 39.49 9.68 26.45
C TYR A 455 38.11 9.87 25.80
N GLN A 456 37.79 11.10 25.42
CA GLN A 456 36.61 11.48 24.64
C GLN A 456 37.02 11.96 23.25
N LEU A 457 36.12 11.84 22.27
CA LEU A 457 36.35 12.37 20.92
C LEU A 457 36.01 13.87 20.89
N SER A 458 36.88 14.69 20.32
CA SER A 458 36.70 16.14 20.26
C SER A 458 35.48 16.54 19.41
N ASP A 459 34.60 17.36 19.98
CA ASP A 459 33.40 17.89 19.32
C ASP A 459 33.71 18.80 18.12
N ILE A 460 34.95 19.28 17.99
CA ILE A 460 35.37 20.20 16.91
C ILE A 460 35.75 19.42 15.65
N ASP A 461 36.64 18.44 15.80
CA ASP A 461 37.24 17.73 14.67
C ASP A 461 36.57 16.38 14.38
N GLY A 462 36.11 15.67 15.42
CA GLY A 462 35.67 14.26 15.33
C GLY A 462 36.81 13.24 15.19
N MET A 463 38.06 13.64 15.50
CA MET A 463 39.30 12.94 15.08
C MET A 463 40.33 12.81 16.20
N THR A 464 40.39 13.86 17.01
CA THR A 464 41.28 14.10 18.14
C THR A 464 40.64 13.51 19.41
N CYS A 465 41.38 12.66 20.12
CA CYS A 465 40.93 12.04 21.37
C CYS A 465 41.53 12.82 22.54
N GLU A 466 40.69 13.59 23.20
CA GLU A 466 41.03 14.44 24.33
C GLU A 466 40.89 13.67 25.65
N ASP A 467 41.70 14.04 26.65
CA ASP A 467 41.72 13.42 27.97
C ASP A 467 40.47 13.81 28.78
N ILE A 468 39.82 12.86 29.44
CA ILE A 468 38.67 13.14 30.30
C ILE A 468 39.19 13.47 31.69
N ASP A 469 39.25 14.77 32.04
CA ASP A 469 39.54 15.19 33.42
C ASP A 469 38.41 14.76 34.37
N GLU A 470 38.57 13.57 34.94
CA GLU A 470 37.60 12.98 35.86
C GLU A 470 37.51 13.75 37.19
N CYS A 471 38.51 14.56 37.53
CA CYS A 471 38.49 15.42 38.72
C CYS A 471 37.61 16.67 38.50
N ALA A 472 37.57 17.22 37.28
CA ALA A 472 36.76 18.39 36.91
C ALA A 472 35.28 18.09 36.59
N LEU A 473 34.89 16.81 36.44
CA LEU A 473 33.50 16.44 36.15
C LEU A 473 32.51 16.94 37.24
N PRO A 474 31.21 17.19 36.90
CA PRO A 474 30.20 17.59 37.88
C PRO A 474 29.97 16.58 39.03
N THR A 475 30.33 15.31 38.82
CA THR A 475 30.39 14.24 39.83
C THR A 475 31.81 13.93 40.33
N GLY A 476 32.83 14.54 39.70
CA GLY A 476 34.26 14.31 39.92
C GLY A 476 34.74 14.62 41.33
N GLY A 477 34.22 15.70 41.91
CA GLY A 477 34.51 16.13 43.29
C GLY A 477 34.13 15.13 44.40
N HIS A 478 33.55 13.97 44.06
CA HIS A 478 33.26 12.85 44.98
C HIS A 478 33.86 11.50 44.54
N ILE A 479 34.74 11.47 43.53
CA ILE A 479 35.40 10.25 43.05
C ILE A 479 36.49 9.76 44.04
N CYS A 480 37.18 10.70 44.69
CA CYS A 480 38.16 10.45 45.75
C CYS A 480 37.67 10.99 47.10
N SER A 481 38.03 10.35 48.22
CA SER A 481 37.71 10.87 49.57
C SER A 481 38.42 12.19 49.90
N TYR A 482 39.66 12.38 49.44
CA TYR A 482 40.50 13.53 49.82
C TYR A 482 40.96 14.38 48.61
N ARG A 483 41.92 13.89 47.80
CA ARG A 483 42.42 14.62 46.62
C ARG A 483 42.50 13.71 45.39
N CYS A 484 41.88 14.17 44.31
CA CYS A 484 41.96 13.63 42.95
C CYS A 484 43.13 14.29 42.19
N HIS A 485 43.83 13.52 41.36
CA HIS A 485 44.83 14.01 40.40
C HIS A 485 44.54 13.38 39.04
N ASN A 486 44.32 14.19 38.01
CA ASN A 486 44.10 13.70 36.65
C ASN A 486 45.42 13.24 36.00
N THR A 487 45.38 12.21 35.14
CA THR A 487 46.51 11.75 34.32
C THR A 487 46.01 11.23 32.96
N PRO A 488 46.84 11.21 31.89
CA PRO A 488 46.36 10.84 30.55
C PRO A 488 45.70 9.46 30.45
N GLY A 489 44.37 9.42 30.39
CA GLY A 489 43.52 8.24 30.33
C GLY A 489 43.03 7.68 31.68
N SER A 490 43.29 8.35 32.81
CA SER A 490 42.77 7.97 34.14
C SER A 490 43.14 8.96 35.25
N PHE A 491 42.42 8.95 36.35
CA PHE A 491 42.80 9.65 37.58
C PHE A 491 43.47 8.73 38.61
N HIS A 492 44.14 9.32 39.60
CA HIS A 492 44.49 8.64 40.84
C HIS A 492 44.14 9.46 42.08
N CYS A 493 43.74 8.77 43.16
CA CYS A 493 43.43 9.40 44.43
C CYS A 493 44.64 9.38 45.38
N SER A 494 44.76 10.42 46.21
CA SER A 494 45.73 10.50 47.29
C SER A 494 45.05 10.81 48.62
N CYS A 495 45.69 10.43 49.73
CA CYS A 495 45.22 10.61 51.10
C CYS A 495 46.21 11.45 51.92
N PRO A 496 45.80 11.99 53.08
CA PRO A 496 46.72 12.67 53.99
C PRO A 496 47.86 11.76 54.43
N ILE A 497 49.11 12.23 54.37
CA ILE A 497 50.31 11.44 54.67
C ILE A 497 50.39 11.05 56.16
N ASN A 498 49.71 11.80 57.03
CA ASN A 498 49.68 11.57 58.47
C ASN A 498 48.36 10.87 58.84
N GLY A 499 48.44 9.67 59.43
CA GLY A 499 47.28 8.95 59.98
C GLY A 499 46.36 8.24 58.98
N TYR A 500 46.61 8.30 57.66
CA TYR A 500 45.75 7.66 56.65
C TYR A 500 46.53 6.90 55.58
N THR A 501 45.91 5.84 55.06
CA THR A 501 46.33 5.08 53.88
C THR A 501 45.24 5.06 52.82
N LEU A 502 45.60 4.77 51.56
CA LEU A 502 44.63 4.55 50.50
C LEU A 502 44.04 3.14 50.62
N ALA A 503 42.72 3.04 50.74
CA ALA A 503 42.01 1.77 50.86
C ALA A 503 42.13 0.92 49.57
N PRO A 504 41.87 -0.41 49.62
CA PRO A 504 42.02 -1.31 48.46
C PRO A 504 41.14 -0.97 47.23
N ASN A 505 40.18 -0.04 47.36
CA ASN A 505 39.39 0.48 46.25
C ASN A 505 40.09 1.59 45.44
N GLY A 506 41.27 2.04 45.87
CA GLY A 506 42.05 3.10 45.22
C GLY A 506 41.43 4.50 45.31
N ARG A 507 40.40 4.71 46.15
CA ARG A 507 39.58 5.93 46.17
C ARG A 507 39.30 6.49 47.56
N SER A 508 39.10 5.62 48.55
CA SER A 508 38.78 6.00 49.93
C SER A 508 40.03 6.05 50.78
N CYS A 509 40.06 6.95 51.76
CA CYS A 509 41.09 6.97 52.78
C CYS A 509 40.66 6.08 53.95
N GLN A 510 41.61 5.33 54.51
CA GLN A 510 41.43 4.50 55.69
C GLN A 510 42.42 4.93 56.77
N ASP A 511 41.89 5.13 57.96
CA ASP A 511 42.60 5.43 59.20
C ASP A 511 43.70 4.38 59.50
N ILE A 512 44.88 4.83 59.94
CA ILE A 512 45.98 3.97 60.37
C ILE A 512 45.84 3.74 61.87
N ASP A 513 45.51 2.52 62.29
CA ASP A 513 45.52 2.17 63.71
C ASP A 513 46.97 2.11 64.22
N GLU A 514 47.45 3.20 64.83
CA GLU A 514 48.81 3.29 65.38
C GLU A 514 48.99 2.43 66.65
N CYS A 515 47.89 2.04 67.29
CA CYS A 515 47.88 1.13 68.44
C CYS A 515 48.11 -0.32 68.00
N VAL A 516 47.53 -0.74 66.87
CA VAL A 516 47.71 -2.08 66.28
C VAL A 516 49.01 -2.17 65.47
N THR A 517 49.40 -1.11 64.75
CA THR A 517 50.65 -1.09 63.97
C THR A 517 51.90 -0.83 64.81
N GLY A 518 51.76 -0.45 66.09
CA GLY A 518 52.87 -0.25 67.03
C GLY A 518 53.72 1.00 66.73
N THR A 519 53.17 1.97 65.99
CA THR A 519 53.82 3.23 65.62
C THR A 519 53.59 4.34 66.65
N HIS A 520 52.75 4.09 67.67
CA HIS A 520 52.44 5.02 68.75
C HIS A 520 53.64 5.38 69.64
N THR A 521 53.61 6.57 70.24
CA THR A 521 54.67 7.06 71.15
C THR A 521 54.30 6.99 72.64
N CYS A 522 53.27 6.22 73.00
CA CYS A 522 52.81 6.05 74.38
C CYS A 522 53.85 5.39 75.29
N THR A 523 53.87 5.80 76.57
CA THR A 523 54.74 5.21 77.61
C THR A 523 54.14 3.92 78.19
N GLU A 524 54.95 3.07 78.83
CA GLU A 524 54.52 1.77 79.37
C GLU A 524 53.35 1.84 80.38
N ASN A 525 53.16 2.99 81.04
CA ASN A 525 52.06 3.24 81.98
C ASN A 525 50.78 3.80 81.31
N GLN A 526 50.73 3.88 79.98
CA GLN A 526 49.61 4.42 79.20
C GLN A 526 49.09 3.39 78.21
N SER A 527 47.76 3.23 78.15
CA SER A 527 47.09 2.53 77.06
C SER A 527 47.01 3.43 75.82
N CYS A 528 47.38 2.89 74.66
CA CYS A 528 47.09 3.52 73.37
C CYS A 528 45.59 3.40 73.07
N PHE A 529 44.98 4.49 72.60
CA PHE A 529 43.60 4.53 72.09
C PHE A 529 43.59 5.17 70.71
N ASN A 530 43.12 4.43 69.70
CA ASN A 530 43.08 4.89 68.32
C ASN A 530 41.90 5.87 68.10
N ILE A 531 42.13 6.94 67.35
CA ILE A 531 41.12 7.94 66.96
C ILE A 531 41.26 8.27 65.47
N GLN A 532 40.24 8.88 64.87
CA GLN A 532 40.28 9.19 63.44
C GLN A 532 41.37 10.22 63.10
N GLY A 533 42.43 9.76 62.42
CA GLY A 533 43.62 10.53 62.04
C GLY A 533 44.73 10.58 63.09
N GLY A 534 44.79 9.63 64.04
CA GLY A 534 45.90 9.51 64.98
C GLY A 534 45.57 8.74 66.27
N PHE A 535 46.47 8.77 67.26
CA PHE A 535 46.25 8.11 68.56
C PHE A 535 46.17 9.07 69.75
N ARG A 536 45.75 8.53 70.90
CA ARG A 536 45.83 9.15 72.23
C ARG A 536 46.44 8.18 73.23
N CYS A 537 47.35 8.66 74.06
CA CYS A 537 47.97 7.89 75.13
C CYS A 537 47.28 8.20 76.45
N LEU A 538 46.53 7.23 76.97
CA LEU A 538 45.62 7.42 78.10
C LEU A 538 46.18 6.71 79.34
N SER A 539 46.33 7.44 80.44
CA SER A 539 46.61 6.90 81.77
C SER A 539 45.31 6.69 82.54
N PHE A 540 45.25 5.65 83.37
CA PHE A 540 44.08 5.32 84.17
C PHE A 540 44.49 5.04 85.63
N ASP A 541 44.03 5.90 86.54
CA ASP A 541 44.23 5.79 87.98
C ASP A 541 42.89 5.93 88.72
N CYS A 542 42.69 5.12 89.76
CA CYS A 542 41.48 5.19 90.58
C CYS A 542 41.61 6.26 91.67
N PRO A 543 40.58 7.11 91.89
CA PRO A 543 40.56 8.06 93.00
C PRO A 543 40.71 7.40 94.38
N ASN A 544 41.17 8.19 95.36
CA ASN A 544 41.26 7.77 96.76
C ASN A 544 39.93 7.19 97.28
N ASN A 545 40.02 6.15 98.11
CA ASN A 545 38.91 5.32 98.61
C ASN A 545 38.24 4.40 97.57
N TYR A 546 38.83 4.21 96.39
CA TYR A 546 38.43 3.19 95.41
C TYR A 546 39.56 2.19 95.13
N ARG A 547 39.20 0.98 94.72
CA ARG A 547 40.11 -0.02 94.15
C ARG A 547 39.87 -0.19 92.65
N ARG A 548 40.91 -0.48 91.87
CA ARG A 548 40.80 -0.89 90.45
C ARG A 548 40.20 -2.29 90.35
N VAL A 549 39.20 -2.46 89.48
CA VAL A 549 38.49 -3.73 89.25
C VAL A 549 38.24 -3.89 87.74
N GLY A 550 39.29 -4.27 87.02
CA GLY A 550 39.34 -4.27 85.55
C GLY A 550 40.05 -3.04 84.98
N GLU A 551 40.06 -2.92 83.67
CA GLU A 551 40.89 -1.94 82.95
C GLU A 551 40.45 -0.50 83.19
N THR A 552 39.14 -0.21 83.06
CA THR A 552 38.58 1.16 83.15
C THR A 552 37.61 1.38 84.33
N ARG A 553 37.60 0.47 85.32
CA ARG A 553 36.60 0.46 86.41
C ARG A 553 37.24 0.57 87.80
N CYS A 554 36.65 1.42 88.63
CA CYS A 554 36.97 1.57 90.04
C CYS A 554 35.74 1.23 90.91
N GLU A 555 35.92 0.47 91.98
CA GLU A 555 34.89 0.17 92.97
C GLU A 555 35.19 0.82 94.31
N ARG A 556 34.17 1.38 94.96
CA ARG A 556 34.32 2.02 96.26
C ARG A 556 34.69 0.98 97.33
N LEU A 557 35.64 1.34 98.20
CA LEU A 557 35.99 0.52 99.36
C LEU A 557 34.85 0.49 100.38
N LEU A 558 34.94 -0.45 101.34
CA LEU A 558 33.97 -0.57 102.43
C LEU A 558 34.01 0.69 103.31
N CYS A 559 32.88 1.37 103.45
CA CYS A 559 32.77 2.57 104.29
C CYS A 559 32.54 2.20 105.76
N ASN A 560 33.38 2.73 106.64
CA ASN A 560 33.21 2.62 108.08
C ASN A 560 32.22 3.69 108.59
N GLU A 561 30.95 3.54 108.20
CA GLU A 561 29.76 4.32 108.62
C GLU A 561 29.77 5.86 108.43
N SER A 562 30.84 6.45 107.89
CA SER A 562 30.88 7.86 107.45
C SER A 562 29.79 8.16 106.41
N VAL A 563 29.00 9.20 106.66
CA VAL A 563 27.90 9.65 105.79
C VAL A 563 28.45 10.17 104.45
N GLU A 564 29.59 10.84 104.49
CA GLU A 564 30.34 11.33 103.32
C GLU A 564 30.77 10.15 102.43
N CYS A 565 31.26 9.07 103.04
CA CYS A 565 31.66 7.87 102.32
C CYS A 565 30.47 7.12 101.72
N LEU A 566 29.33 7.07 102.42
CA LEU A 566 28.11 6.46 101.90
C LEU A 566 27.50 7.25 100.73
N ALA A 567 27.66 8.58 100.71
CA ALA A 567 27.25 9.44 99.60
C ALA A 567 28.12 9.30 98.33
N MET A 568 29.37 8.81 98.46
CA MET A 568 30.24 8.57 97.31
C MET A 568 29.68 7.45 96.38
N PRO A 569 29.81 7.58 95.05
CA PRO A 569 29.41 6.56 94.08
C PRO A 569 29.92 5.15 94.42
N LEU A 570 29.09 4.12 94.20
CA LEU A 570 29.49 2.72 94.44
C LEU A 570 30.57 2.26 93.45
N ARG A 571 30.56 2.82 92.24
CA ARG A 571 31.43 2.48 91.13
C ARG A 571 31.66 3.70 90.26
N ILE A 572 32.91 3.90 89.83
CA ILE A 572 33.31 4.81 88.77
C ILE A 572 33.72 3.96 87.56
N THR A 573 33.31 4.32 86.35
CA THR A 573 33.76 3.67 85.10
C THR A 573 34.16 4.71 84.08
N TYR A 574 35.31 4.51 83.46
CA TYR A 574 35.83 5.37 82.41
C TYR A 574 35.45 4.81 81.04
N TYR A 575 35.05 5.70 80.14
CA TYR A 575 34.63 5.41 78.79
C TYR A 575 35.33 6.38 77.84
N TYR A 576 35.76 5.88 76.69
CA TYR A 576 36.47 6.65 75.66
C TYR A 576 35.62 6.58 74.38
N LEU A 577 35.28 7.74 73.84
CA LEU A 577 34.48 7.89 72.62
C LEU A 577 35.24 8.79 71.64
N THR A 578 35.17 8.47 70.34
CA THR A 578 35.76 9.27 69.27
C THR A 578 34.73 9.55 68.19
N PHE A 579 34.65 10.79 67.72
CA PHE A 579 33.70 11.23 66.69
C PHE A 579 34.32 12.36 65.84
N PRO A 580 33.96 12.51 64.55
CA PRO A 580 34.33 13.68 63.76
C PRO A 580 33.60 14.94 64.24
N THR A 581 34.08 16.13 63.85
CA THR A 581 33.32 17.39 63.97
C THR A 581 32.00 17.32 63.19
N ASN A 582 31.13 18.30 63.45
CA ASN A 582 29.84 18.47 62.75
C ASN A 582 28.80 17.36 63.00
N ILE A 583 28.96 16.55 64.06
CA ILE A 583 27.94 15.59 64.53
C ILE A 583 26.56 16.27 64.58
N PRO A 584 25.50 15.66 63.99
CA PRO A 584 24.16 16.23 64.04
C PRO A 584 23.68 16.47 65.48
N VAL A 585 23.10 17.64 65.72
CA VAL A 585 22.46 17.95 67.00
C VAL A 585 21.33 16.94 67.26
N PHE A 586 21.15 16.58 68.53
CA PHE A 586 20.29 15.50 69.04
C PHE A 586 20.78 14.07 68.76
N THR A 587 21.96 13.86 68.16
CA THR A 587 22.59 12.52 68.09
C THR A 587 22.87 11.99 69.49
N ASN A 588 22.32 10.82 69.82
CA ASN A 588 22.62 10.09 71.05
C ASN A 588 24.00 9.43 70.94
N ILE A 589 24.95 9.83 71.79
CA ILE A 589 26.35 9.36 71.73
C ILE A 589 26.74 8.42 72.88
N PHE A 590 26.00 8.43 73.99
CA PHE A 590 26.28 7.58 75.15
C PHE A 590 24.98 7.18 75.88
N ARG A 591 25.00 6.05 76.58
CA ARG A 591 23.85 5.48 77.29
C ARG A 591 24.30 4.78 78.58
N MET A 592 23.60 5.04 79.67
CA MET A 592 23.89 4.47 80.99
C MET A 592 22.61 3.96 81.64
N GLY A 593 22.66 2.80 82.29
CA GLY A 593 21.49 2.20 82.94
C GLY A 593 21.86 0.95 83.75
N PRO A 594 20.95 0.45 84.62
CA PRO A 594 21.14 -0.82 85.30
C PRO A 594 21.02 -1.99 84.31
N SER A 595 21.70 -3.11 84.59
CA SER A 595 21.66 -4.32 83.74
C SER A 595 20.27 -4.97 83.66
N HIS A 596 19.47 -4.83 84.72
CA HIS A 596 18.07 -5.22 84.77
C HIS A 596 17.27 -4.11 85.46
N ILE A 597 16.09 -3.80 84.92
CA ILE A 597 15.15 -2.81 85.44
C ILE A 597 14.03 -3.56 86.17
N MET A 598 13.59 -3.03 87.31
CA MET A 598 12.53 -3.58 88.14
C MET A 598 11.37 -2.60 88.24
N ALA A 599 10.14 -3.12 88.37
CA ALA A 599 8.96 -2.29 88.55
C ALA A 599 9.07 -1.49 89.86
N GLY A 600 9.06 -0.16 89.77
CA GLY A 600 9.28 0.74 90.91
C GLY A 600 10.72 1.25 91.09
N ASP A 601 11.63 0.97 90.16
CA ASP A 601 12.89 1.71 90.05
C ASP A 601 12.63 3.17 89.65
N ASP A 602 13.28 4.12 90.33
CA ASP A 602 13.49 5.49 89.83
C ASP A 602 14.95 5.63 89.39
N ILE A 603 15.19 6.19 88.21
CA ILE A 603 16.51 6.30 87.58
C ILE A 603 16.71 7.72 87.07
N GLN A 604 17.52 8.50 87.76
CA GLN A 604 17.84 9.88 87.38
C GLN A 604 19.25 9.94 86.80
N ILE A 605 19.44 10.72 85.73
CA ILE A 605 20.74 10.93 85.08
C ILE A 605 21.02 12.43 84.97
N ALA A 606 22.26 12.83 85.25
CA ALA A 606 22.73 14.20 85.04
C ALA A 606 24.21 14.23 84.64
N ILE A 607 24.59 15.20 83.83
CA ILE A 607 26.01 15.61 83.72
C ILE A 607 26.30 16.50 84.93
N THR A 608 27.23 16.10 85.78
CA THR A 608 27.60 16.82 87.01
C THR A 608 28.79 17.75 86.83
N ASP A 609 29.63 17.50 85.82
CA ASP A 609 30.89 18.22 85.58
C ASP A 609 31.37 18.01 84.11
N GLY A 610 32.21 18.92 83.61
CA GLY A 610 32.81 18.86 82.26
C GLY A 610 32.04 19.51 81.10
N ASN A 611 30.80 19.98 81.30
CA ASN A 611 29.91 20.46 80.23
C ASN A 611 29.63 21.97 80.27
N GLU A 612 30.63 22.78 80.66
CA GLU A 612 30.50 24.24 80.82
C GLU A 612 29.97 24.96 79.56
N GLY A 613 30.33 24.47 78.37
CA GLY A 613 29.91 25.05 77.09
C GLY A 613 28.50 24.65 76.60
N GLY A 614 27.79 23.79 77.36
CA GLY A 614 26.46 23.27 77.00
C GLY A 614 26.46 22.41 75.72
N PHE A 615 27.53 21.66 75.48
CA PHE A 615 27.68 20.86 74.25
C PHE A 615 26.89 19.56 74.26
N PHE A 616 26.59 19.03 75.46
CA PHE A 616 25.86 17.78 75.64
C PHE A 616 24.63 17.98 76.54
N LYS A 617 23.63 17.13 76.38
CA LYS A 617 22.40 17.08 77.20
C LYS A 617 22.13 15.64 77.59
N THR A 618 21.66 15.42 78.82
CA THR A 618 21.13 14.11 79.24
C THR A 618 19.61 14.08 79.19
N GLU A 619 19.07 12.94 78.76
CA GLU A 619 17.63 12.67 78.74
C GLU A 619 17.33 11.33 79.41
N GLN A 620 16.31 11.31 80.26
CA GLN A 620 15.85 10.12 80.98
C GLN A 620 15.05 9.22 80.02
N VAL A 621 15.30 7.92 80.05
CA VAL A 621 14.59 6.93 79.22
C VAL A 621 14.07 5.78 80.08
N PRO A 622 13.03 5.02 79.70
CA PRO A 622 12.48 3.92 80.51
C PRO A 622 13.45 2.78 80.85
N THR A 623 14.67 2.84 80.30
CA THR A 623 15.75 1.85 80.43
C THR A 623 17.07 2.48 80.93
N GLY A 624 17.01 3.65 81.56
CA GLY A 624 18.18 4.37 82.09
C GLY A 624 18.22 5.85 81.67
N GLY A 625 19.36 6.27 81.13
CA GLY A 625 19.57 7.61 80.58
C GLY A 625 20.42 7.57 79.31
N VAL A 626 20.21 8.55 78.44
CA VAL A 626 21.06 8.82 77.27
C VAL A 626 21.72 10.18 77.40
N MET A 627 22.88 10.35 76.77
CA MET A 627 23.50 11.65 76.52
C MET A 627 23.58 11.90 75.01
N SER A 628 23.13 13.07 74.60
CA SER A 628 23.08 13.51 73.20
C SER A 628 23.83 14.83 72.99
N VAL A 629 24.25 15.08 71.75
CA VAL A 629 24.85 16.34 71.32
C VAL A 629 23.80 17.44 71.34
N ALA A 630 23.97 18.45 72.17
CA ALA A 630 23.03 19.57 72.34
C ALA A 630 23.38 20.79 71.48
N LYS A 631 24.63 20.88 71.00
CA LYS A 631 25.19 22.02 70.27
C LYS A 631 26.27 21.52 69.30
N LEU A 632 26.31 22.10 68.11
CA LEU A 632 27.27 21.71 67.07
C LEU A 632 28.72 21.92 67.53
N ILE A 633 29.56 20.90 67.37
CA ILE A 633 31.01 20.95 67.64
C ILE A 633 31.72 21.04 66.29
N ASN A 634 32.13 22.25 65.91
CA ASN A 634 32.66 22.58 64.57
C ASN A 634 34.19 22.72 64.52
N ARG A 635 34.89 22.35 65.58
CA ARG A 635 36.35 22.31 65.69
C ARG A 635 36.78 21.09 66.51
N PRO A 636 37.96 20.50 66.24
CA PRO A 636 38.48 19.43 67.08
C PRO A 636 38.61 19.90 68.54
N GLN A 637 38.05 19.12 69.46
CA GLN A 637 38.03 19.43 70.88
C GLN A 637 37.82 18.15 71.71
N ASP A 638 38.63 18.00 72.75
CA ASP A 638 38.52 16.89 73.69
C ASP A 638 37.69 17.34 74.93
N PHE A 639 36.79 16.49 75.42
CA PHE A 639 35.91 16.76 76.57
C PHE A 639 36.01 15.63 77.60
N GLU A 640 36.24 15.94 78.88
CA GLU A 640 36.08 14.97 79.97
C GLU A 640 34.77 15.26 80.71
N LEU A 641 33.78 14.37 80.56
CA LEU A 641 32.44 14.55 81.11
C LEU A 641 32.21 13.63 82.32
N SER A 642 31.64 14.18 83.39
CA SER A 642 31.21 13.42 84.56
C SER A 642 29.70 13.20 84.50
N LEU A 643 29.25 11.96 84.27
CA LEU A 643 27.83 11.60 84.24
C LEU A 643 27.48 10.80 85.50
N GLU A 644 26.54 11.30 86.28
CA GLU A 644 26.02 10.63 87.47
C GLU A 644 24.67 9.99 87.17
N LEU A 645 24.55 8.70 87.50
CA LEU A 645 23.29 7.96 87.52
C LEU A 645 22.91 7.63 88.96
N ARG A 646 21.72 8.07 89.37
CA ARG A 646 21.09 7.76 90.66
C ARG A 646 19.98 6.74 90.43
N LEU A 647 20.18 5.52 90.91
CA LEU A 647 19.17 4.46 90.94
C LEU A 647 18.57 4.38 92.34
N ARG A 648 17.25 4.54 92.47
CA ARG A 648 16.52 4.26 93.70
C ARG A 648 15.72 2.98 93.53
N ARG A 649 16.10 1.94 94.27
CA ARG A 649 15.51 0.59 94.21
C ARG A 649 15.19 0.10 95.63
N TYR A 650 13.95 -0.38 95.84
CA TYR A 650 13.45 -0.81 97.16
C TYR A 650 13.76 0.18 98.31
N GLY A 651 13.65 1.48 98.02
CA GLY A 651 13.96 2.56 98.96
C GLY A 651 15.45 2.94 99.08
N THR A 652 16.38 2.04 98.72
CA THR A 652 17.83 2.30 98.73
C THR A 652 18.21 3.18 97.56
N LEU A 653 19.03 4.22 97.81
CA LEU A 653 19.63 5.06 96.77
C LEU A 653 21.06 4.57 96.47
N SER A 654 21.36 4.37 95.19
CA SER A 654 22.65 3.91 94.68
C SER A 654 23.15 4.85 93.58
N THR A 655 24.29 5.50 93.83
CA THR A 655 24.93 6.42 92.88
C THR A 655 26.03 5.71 92.09
N TYR A 656 26.09 5.94 90.79
CA TYR A 656 27.09 5.43 89.86
C TYR A 656 27.66 6.57 89.02
N LEU A 657 28.97 6.58 88.78
CA LEU A 657 29.63 7.62 88.00
C LEU A 657 30.24 7.04 86.72
N ALA A 658 29.97 7.68 85.59
CA ALA A 658 30.66 7.45 84.32
C ALA A 658 31.53 8.67 83.99
N LYS A 659 32.83 8.47 83.87
CA LYS A 659 33.78 9.44 83.32
C LYS A 659 33.89 9.18 81.82
N VAL A 660 33.26 10.03 81.01
CA VAL A 660 33.17 9.86 79.56
C VAL A 660 34.09 10.86 78.89
N LEU A 661 35.23 10.40 78.39
CA LEU A 661 36.12 11.21 77.58
C LEU A 661 35.65 11.12 76.12
N VAL A 662 35.39 12.28 75.51
CA VAL A 662 34.95 12.41 74.13
C VAL A 662 36.02 13.15 73.35
N PHE A 663 36.71 12.46 72.44
CA PHE A 663 37.68 13.03 71.52
C PHE A 663 36.95 13.43 70.24
N VAL A 664 36.85 14.72 69.94
CA VAL A 664 36.27 15.19 68.67
C VAL A 664 37.41 15.48 67.70
N THR A 665 37.53 14.65 66.66
CA THR A 665 38.53 14.77 65.60
C THR A 665 38.05 15.69 64.48
N GLN A 666 38.95 16.13 63.60
CA GLN A 666 38.53 16.89 62.42
C GLN A 666 37.79 15.96 61.44
N ASP A 667 36.54 16.30 61.13
CA ASP A 667 35.79 15.70 60.02
C ASP A 667 36.58 15.84 58.72
N GLU A 668 36.56 14.82 57.85
CA GLU A 668 37.47 14.75 56.70
C GLU A 668 37.31 16.03 55.85
N PRO A 669 38.38 16.81 55.64
CA PRO A 669 38.31 17.96 54.75
C PRO A 669 38.15 17.45 53.33
N ARG A 670 36.90 17.31 52.89
CA ARG A 670 36.50 17.27 51.48
C ARG A 670 36.96 18.58 50.84
N VAL A 671 38.20 18.62 50.39
CA VAL A 671 38.78 19.81 49.75
C VAL A 671 37.96 20.03 48.48
N PRO A 672 37.19 21.13 48.37
CA PRO A 672 36.48 21.40 47.13
C PRO A 672 37.52 21.59 46.02
N TYR A 673 37.31 20.92 44.89
CA TYR A 673 38.19 21.06 43.72
C TYR A 673 38.26 22.55 43.34
N ASN A 674 39.47 23.11 43.37
CA ASN A 674 39.71 24.53 43.15
C ASN A 674 40.74 24.69 42.02
N PRO A 675 40.30 24.81 40.75
CA PRO A 675 41.17 24.81 39.56
C PRO A 675 41.93 26.14 39.35
N LEU A 676 42.28 26.83 40.44
CA LEU A 676 42.96 28.14 40.47
C LEU A 676 44.17 28.14 41.41
N LEU A 677 44.77 26.96 41.65
CA LEU A 677 45.88 26.76 42.60
C LEU A 677 47.01 25.86 42.09
N GLU A 678 47.09 25.66 40.77
CA GLU A 678 48.25 25.13 40.04
C GLU A 678 48.70 26.15 38.97
#